data_AF-A0A3M7ETX8-F1
#
_entry.id   AF-A0A3M7ETX8-F1
#
_cell.length_a   1.000
_cell.length_b   1.000
_cell.length_c   1.000
_cell.angle_alpha   90.00
_cell.angle_beta   90.00
_cell.angle_gamma   90.00
#
_symmetry.space_group_name_H-M   'P 1'
#
loop_
_entity.id
_entity.type
_entity.pdbx_description
1 polymer ?
#
loop_
_entity_poly.entity_id
_entity_poly.type
_entity_poly.pdbx_seq_one_letter_code
_entity_poly.pdbx_strand_id
1 'polypeptide(L)'
;MADLIHASSTNNHLPHDHETPTSHLADLLKHPDDLDRLPLLKAEFTRKKAAVDAQLKHGLSEQLSVTQSGMTAITDGSKSVSLIKEEMLKIDRLCSEAQGMIKDFPEIEKLGLMQRNFAAVEAMKDSIDTFSERLEELEGLLREDDDEPDVQSNLLAVHKGLTELRDVRDAAMEQVSRGPEGESGLELIENLPLAGGGAGEGGGGGTLREWFTKLDDVVDWFDEHVGSACLNIINLVQAGNNGLVVRLAIVIEEEEKKDKQVKALQDAQREFQDVASRFKSIAVAQRSLRGYKGKFLEALKYSAAAQFEGVKEAFAEDPERLEKSLRWYFNDLNTVKLGVVELVPKKWRIMRTYTNIYHQLMHDFLTERLDDENISPVHMLAILNWVPKYYSKMKRLGVEETELKPHVIDERESDLVREYRGLITKAVEEWMARIESADTRAFSSREEGSLDQDADGHLHTKSLGDVWTMLREQLAVAEASGRADVVEGVVDAMYRALQSRQRMYQTLLDREFQKIENLAATAPNPSDIEGLSSYQDWLVAIANDQITNIDDAPQDGITSFLTRFKQSYEPLVSPSYPLTSAQQHHDQLTNSYVDLSTHCLHLFARLLFTTDFRNVLKTFFVPPTWYQERSMQQITTTFEDYLSGENNIMQVLHPSLQPILVEEMAETLLTSYLSSVHNRGVKIRLRIDPYTEKIKDDVVTVFQFFQGYPESFEGIKDKWRVVNDFQNLLSAEKNAAGGGGGGGGAMGIGGTGAGAGGPIVDAFAALKAKYWDVQLSWVEAVLRCRDDFDRGMLSAVKSAAANLEVERGMETVMSKIK
;
A
#
# COMPACT_ATOMS: atom_id res chain seq x y z
N MET A 1 23.46 6.73 46.99
CA MET A 1 24.51 7.05 45.98
C MET A 1 24.19 6.51 44.58
N ALA A 2 23.29 5.53 44.42
CA ALA A 2 22.84 5.08 43.09
C ALA A 2 21.79 6.01 42.45
N ASP A 3 20.92 6.67 43.23
CA ASP A 3 19.84 7.51 42.67
C ASP A 3 20.23 8.95 42.31
N LEU A 4 21.40 9.42 42.76
CA LEU A 4 21.95 10.72 42.34
C LEU A 4 22.73 10.65 41.02
N ILE A 5 23.02 9.44 40.53
CA ILE A 5 23.63 9.22 39.21
C ILE A 5 22.54 9.08 38.13
N HIS A 6 21.33 8.64 38.48
CA HIS A 6 20.26 8.43 37.51
C HIS A 6 19.53 9.72 37.06
N ALA A 7 19.58 10.79 37.86
CA ALA A 7 18.89 12.04 37.56
C ALA A 7 19.67 13.01 36.65
N SER A 8 20.91 12.67 36.26
CA SER A 8 21.72 13.45 35.30
C SER A 8 21.66 12.92 33.86
N SER A 9 21.00 11.77 33.63
CA SER A 9 21.04 11.09 32.32
C SER A 9 19.84 11.39 31.42
N THR A 10 18.92 12.28 31.80
CA THR A 10 17.65 12.48 31.06
C THR A 10 17.44 13.85 30.43
N ASN A 11 18.47 14.71 30.32
CA ASN A 11 18.26 16.01 29.69
C ASN A 11 19.43 16.55 28.85
N ASN A 12 20.02 15.69 28.00
CA ASN A 12 20.75 16.12 26.80
C ASN A 12 20.99 14.91 25.87
N HIS A 13 19.92 14.36 25.30
CA HIS A 13 20.04 13.50 24.13
C HIS A 13 20.03 14.41 22.90
N LEU A 14 21.19 14.97 22.55
CA LEU A 14 21.41 15.43 21.19
C LEU A 14 21.28 14.20 20.28
N PRO A 15 20.55 14.28 19.15
CA PRO A 15 20.44 13.15 18.24
C PRO A 15 21.85 12.78 17.77
N HIS A 16 22.26 11.55 18.09
CA HIS A 16 23.44 10.94 17.50
C HIS A 16 23.09 10.54 16.05
N ASP A 17 22.93 11.54 15.18
CA ASP A 17 23.06 11.34 13.74
C ASP A 17 24.55 11.13 13.47
N HIS A 18 24.97 9.86 13.47
CA HIS A 18 26.22 9.45 12.84
C HIS A 18 26.09 9.46 11.31
N GLU A 19 25.54 10.54 10.73
CA GLU A 19 25.85 10.85 9.35
C GLU A 19 27.31 11.29 9.31
N THR A 20 28.15 10.49 8.66
CA THR A 20 29.56 10.84 8.47
C THR A 20 29.63 12.25 7.89
N PRO A 21 30.43 13.19 8.43
CA PRO A 21 30.48 14.57 7.93
C PRO A 21 30.80 14.67 6.42
N THR A 22 31.34 13.60 5.84
CA THR A 22 31.52 13.38 4.42
C THR A 22 30.22 13.21 3.62
N SER A 23 29.16 12.59 4.15
CA SER A 23 27.86 12.48 3.47
C SER A 23 27.13 13.81 3.44
N HIS A 24 27.13 14.54 4.55
CA HIS A 24 26.51 15.86 4.63
C HIS A 24 27.22 16.88 3.71
N LEU A 25 28.55 16.80 3.59
CA LEU A 25 29.32 17.61 2.64
C LEU A 25 29.04 17.22 1.17
N ALA A 26 28.84 15.93 0.90
CA ALA A 26 28.48 15.44 -0.43
C ALA A 26 27.05 15.87 -0.84
N ASP A 27 26.14 16.02 0.12
CA ASP A 27 24.80 16.55 -0.14
C ASP A 27 24.77 18.07 -0.37
N LEU A 28 25.71 18.80 0.23
CA LEU A 28 25.82 20.26 0.11
C LEU A 28 26.56 20.74 -1.15
N LEU A 29 27.32 19.88 -1.83
CA LEU A 29 28.15 20.21 -3.00
C LEU A 29 27.84 19.27 -4.18
N LYS A 30 26.62 19.34 -4.73
CA LYS A 30 26.17 18.45 -5.82
C LYS A 30 26.57 18.95 -7.22
N HIS A 31 26.80 20.26 -7.39
CA HIS A 31 27.17 20.84 -8.68
C HIS A 31 28.49 21.65 -8.62
N PRO A 32 29.24 21.79 -9.73
CA PRO A 32 30.51 22.52 -9.76
C PRO A 32 30.41 23.99 -9.31
N ASP A 33 29.27 24.63 -9.55
CA ASP A 33 28.99 26.03 -9.18
C ASP A 33 28.81 26.22 -7.65
N ASP A 34 28.57 25.14 -6.89
CA ASP A 34 28.45 25.21 -5.44
C ASP A 34 29.81 25.45 -4.73
N LEU A 35 30.93 25.28 -5.46
CA LEU A 35 32.28 25.61 -4.96
C LEU A 35 32.45 27.11 -4.67
N ASP A 36 31.74 27.98 -5.38
CA ASP A 36 31.77 29.44 -5.14
C ASP A 36 31.10 29.82 -3.81
N ARG A 37 30.26 28.94 -3.25
CA ARG A 37 29.56 29.14 -1.96
C ARG A 37 30.37 28.67 -0.75
N LEU A 38 31.53 28.03 -0.95
CA LEU A 38 32.43 27.57 0.12
C LEU A 38 32.85 28.66 1.12
N PRO A 39 33.17 29.91 0.72
CA PRO A 39 33.55 30.95 1.67
C PRO A 39 32.40 31.33 2.63
N LEU A 40 31.16 31.33 2.12
CA LEU A 40 29.95 31.63 2.90
C LEU A 40 29.63 30.48 3.87
N LEU A 41 29.64 29.24 3.38
CA LEU A 41 29.44 28.05 4.23
C LEU A 41 30.52 27.95 5.31
N LYS A 42 31.78 28.24 4.99
CA LYS A 42 32.87 28.29 5.97
C LYS A 42 32.64 29.34 7.04
N ALA A 43 32.16 30.53 6.67
CA ALA A 43 31.80 31.57 7.63
C ALA A 43 30.62 31.15 8.53
N GLU A 44 29.61 30.51 7.95
CA GLU A 44 28.45 30.00 8.68
C GLU A 44 28.83 28.88 9.67
N PHE A 45 29.60 27.89 9.24
CA PHE A 45 30.09 26.82 10.13
C PHE A 45 31.06 27.34 11.18
N THR A 46 31.88 28.35 10.87
CA THR A 46 32.74 29.00 11.89
C THR A 46 31.89 29.71 12.94
N ARG A 47 30.80 30.37 12.54
CA ARG A 47 29.87 31.01 13.48
C ARG A 47 29.12 29.98 14.32
N LYS A 48 28.62 28.89 13.71
CA LYS A 48 27.97 27.79 14.42
C LYS A 48 28.93 27.13 15.42
N LYS A 49 30.17 26.87 15.00
CA LYS A 49 31.22 26.35 15.88
C LYS A 49 31.50 27.30 17.05
N ALA A 50 31.65 28.60 16.81
CA ALA A 50 31.88 29.57 17.88
C ALA A 50 30.71 29.62 18.88
N ALA A 51 29.47 29.48 18.41
CA ALA A 51 28.29 29.40 19.28
C ALA A 51 28.28 28.11 20.11
N VAL A 52 28.58 26.96 19.49
CA VAL A 52 28.69 25.67 20.18
C VAL A 52 29.83 25.68 21.19
N ASP A 53 31.00 26.21 20.84
CA ASP A 53 32.15 26.33 21.75
C ASP A 53 31.82 27.25 22.93
N ALA A 54 31.08 28.34 22.72
CA ALA A 54 30.62 29.21 23.80
C ALA A 54 29.63 28.50 24.73
N GLN A 55 28.69 27.74 24.16
CA GLN A 55 27.71 26.96 24.92
C GLN A 55 28.39 25.81 25.70
N LEU A 56 29.34 25.11 25.08
CA LEU A 56 30.16 24.08 25.73
C LEU A 56 30.99 24.68 26.86
N LYS A 57 31.62 25.84 26.66
CA LYS A 57 32.41 26.50 27.70
C LYS A 57 31.53 26.93 28.88
N HIS A 58 30.32 27.44 28.61
CA HIS A 58 29.37 27.80 29.65
C HIS A 58 28.89 26.56 30.42
N GLY A 59 28.44 25.51 29.70
CA GLY A 59 27.99 24.26 30.30
C GLY A 59 29.10 23.55 31.08
N LEU A 60 30.34 23.55 30.57
CA LEU A 60 31.49 23.00 31.28
C LEU A 60 31.77 23.79 32.55
N SER A 61 31.73 25.13 32.50
CA SER A 61 31.92 25.98 33.69
C SER A 61 30.84 25.76 34.74
N GLU A 62 29.58 25.59 34.31
CA GLU A 62 28.45 25.31 35.19
C GLU A 62 28.61 23.93 35.83
N GLN A 63 28.92 22.89 35.04
CA GLN A 63 29.19 21.56 35.57
C GLN A 63 30.39 21.53 36.52
N LEU A 64 31.46 22.29 36.23
CA LEU A 64 32.61 22.41 37.13
C LEU A 64 32.22 23.08 38.45
N SER A 65 31.39 24.13 38.39
CA SER A 65 30.87 24.83 39.59
C SER A 65 29.96 23.92 40.42
N VAL A 66 29.07 23.16 39.78
CA VAL A 66 28.20 22.18 40.44
C VAL A 66 29.04 21.05 41.05
N THR A 67 30.06 20.57 40.34
CA THR A 67 30.96 19.51 40.83
C THR A 67 31.80 20.01 42.00
N GLN A 68 32.31 21.24 41.95
CA GLN A 68 33.06 21.85 43.05
C GLN A 68 32.17 22.09 44.27
N SER A 69 30.95 22.58 44.07
CA SER A 69 29.96 22.76 45.13
C SER A 69 29.54 21.41 45.73
N GLY A 70 29.34 20.40 44.89
CA GLY A 70 29.06 19.02 45.30
C GLY A 70 30.20 18.40 46.08
N MET A 71 31.45 18.56 45.65
CA MET A 71 32.64 18.12 46.39
C MET A 71 32.75 18.81 47.75
N THR A 72 32.45 20.10 47.82
CA THR A 72 32.46 20.86 49.07
C THR A 72 31.37 20.35 50.01
N ALA A 73 30.14 20.18 49.51
CA ALA A 73 29.02 19.63 50.26
C ALA A 73 29.25 18.18 50.72
N ILE A 74 29.91 17.34 49.91
CA ILE A 74 30.28 15.97 50.30
C ILE A 74 31.37 16.01 51.38
N THR A 75 32.35 16.90 51.25
CA THR A 75 33.42 17.04 52.25
C THR A 75 32.85 17.52 53.58
N ASP A 76 31.96 18.50 53.55
CA ASP A 76 31.30 19.03 54.76
C ASP A 76 30.29 18.04 55.34
N GLY A 77 29.57 17.31 54.49
CA GLY A 77 28.71 16.20 54.89
C GLY A 77 29.50 15.07 55.54
N SER A 78 30.66 14.70 54.99
CA SER A 78 31.56 13.69 55.56
C SER A 78 32.12 14.12 56.91
N LYS A 79 32.52 15.39 57.06
CA LYS A 79 32.92 15.97 58.35
C LYS A 79 31.76 15.94 59.34
N SER A 80 30.56 16.34 58.92
CA SER A 80 29.36 16.35 59.78
C SER A 80 28.97 14.94 60.21
N VAL A 81 29.01 13.96 59.31
CA VAL A 81 28.75 12.55 59.63
C VAL A 81 29.83 11.99 60.56
N SER A 82 31.09 12.36 60.38
CA SER A 82 32.17 11.96 61.29
C SER A 82 31.95 12.54 62.70
N LEU A 83 31.56 13.81 62.79
CA LEU A 83 31.15 14.46 64.04
C LEU A 83 29.94 13.79 64.68
N ILE A 84 28.88 13.51 63.92
CA ILE A 84 27.70 12.79 64.41
C ILE A 84 28.09 11.40 64.90
N LYS A 85 28.98 10.70 64.19
CA LYS A 85 29.47 9.38 64.61
C LYS A 85 30.26 9.47 65.92
N GLU A 86 31.13 10.46 66.07
CA GLU A 86 31.87 10.70 67.32
C GLU A 86 30.93 11.03 68.48
N GLU A 87 29.96 11.92 68.28
CA GLU A 87 28.96 12.26 69.29
C GLU A 87 28.02 11.08 69.58
N MET A 88 27.63 10.27 68.59
CA MET A 88 26.87 9.04 68.80
C MET A 88 27.66 8.01 69.60
N LEU A 89 28.96 7.83 69.32
CA LEU A 89 29.84 6.96 70.11
C LEU A 89 29.99 7.48 71.54
N LYS A 90 30.05 8.80 71.72
CA LYS A 90 30.10 9.43 73.03
C LYS A 90 28.78 9.27 73.80
N ILE A 91 27.65 9.42 73.12
CA ILE A 91 26.31 9.15 73.68
C ILE A 91 26.18 7.67 74.04
N ASP A 92 26.55 6.75 73.17
CA ASP A 92 26.50 5.31 73.42
C ASP A 92 27.40 4.90 74.60
N ARG A 93 28.58 5.51 74.69
CA ARG A 93 29.49 5.36 75.83
C ARG A 93 28.88 5.91 77.12
N LEU A 94 28.29 7.11 77.09
CA LEU A 94 27.60 7.72 78.23
C LEU A 94 26.36 6.92 78.66
N CYS A 95 25.59 6.38 77.71
CA CYS A 95 24.44 5.51 77.97
C CYS A 95 24.87 4.17 78.58
N SER A 96 25.97 3.58 78.09
CA SER A 96 26.56 2.36 78.65
C SER A 96 27.13 2.59 80.06
N GLU A 97 27.80 3.72 80.28
CA GLU A 97 28.33 4.12 81.59
C GLU A 97 27.20 4.45 82.58
N ALA A 98 26.09 5.06 82.10
CA ALA A 98 24.90 5.36 82.90
C ALA A 98 24.06 4.11 83.23
N GLN A 99 23.97 3.13 82.33
CA GLN A 99 23.35 1.82 82.59
C GLN A 99 24.02 1.09 83.76
N GLY A 100 25.32 1.31 83.98
CA GLY A 100 26.05 0.80 85.15
C GLY A 100 25.87 1.59 86.45
N MET A 101 25.38 2.85 86.40
CA MET A 101 25.20 3.70 87.58
C MET A 101 23.87 3.48 88.31
N ILE A 102 22.83 2.99 87.62
CA ILE A 102 21.52 2.73 88.21
C ILE A 102 21.36 1.22 88.38
N LYS A 103 21.56 0.73 89.62
CA LYS A 103 21.56 -0.72 89.93
C LYS A 103 20.27 -1.44 89.54
N ASP A 104 19.13 -0.75 89.54
CA ASP A 104 17.80 -1.34 89.32
C ASP A 104 17.17 -0.95 87.97
N PHE A 105 17.94 -0.35 87.05
CA PHE A 105 17.44 0.04 85.72
C PHE A 105 16.83 -1.12 84.91
N PRO A 106 17.40 -2.34 84.90
CA PRO A 106 16.78 -3.47 84.21
C PRO A 106 15.41 -3.88 84.78
N GLU A 107 15.16 -3.62 86.07
CA GLU A 107 13.87 -3.90 86.70
C GLU A 107 12.84 -2.81 86.39
N ILE A 108 13.27 -1.54 86.34
CA ILE A 108 12.43 -0.40 85.93
C ILE A 108 12.07 -0.50 84.44
N GLU A 109 13.01 -0.91 83.58
CA GLU A 109 12.75 -1.16 82.15
C GLU A 109 11.76 -2.30 81.96
N LYS A 110 11.91 -3.39 82.71
CA LYS A 110 10.92 -4.48 82.75
C LYS A 110 9.56 -3.98 83.22
N LEU A 111 9.49 -3.14 84.26
CA LEU A 111 8.24 -2.56 84.75
C LEU A 111 7.57 -1.66 83.70
N GLY A 112 8.33 -0.82 83.00
CA GLY A 112 7.83 0.02 81.92
C GLY A 112 7.35 -0.78 80.71
N LEU A 113 8.06 -1.85 80.35
CA LEU A 113 7.63 -2.80 79.33
C LEU A 113 6.36 -3.55 79.74
N MET A 114 6.28 -4.00 80.99
CA MET A 114 5.10 -4.66 81.54
C MET A 114 3.90 -3.72 81.51
N GLN A 115 4.03 -2.48 81.99
CA GLN A 115 2.93 -1.50 81.98
C GLN A 115 2.46 -1.18 80.56
N ARG A 116 3.38 -1.03 79.61
CA ARG A 116 3.04 -0.82 78.19
C ARG A 116 2.31 -2.03 77.60
N ASN A 117 2.76 -3.24 77.91
CA ASN A 117 2.13 -4.47 77.45
C ASN A 117 0.74 -4.66 78.10
N PHE A 118 0.57 -4.35 79.38
CA PHE A 118 -0.73 -4.39 80.05
C PHE A 118 -1.72 -3.40 79.44
N ALA A 119 -1.30 -2.15 79.21
CA ALA A 119 -2.14 -1.16 78.54
C ALA A 119 -2.54 -1.58 77.12
N ALA A 120 -1.63 -2.23 76.37
CA ALA A 120 -1.92 -2.76 75.05
C ALA A 120 -2.92 -3.93 75.09
N VAL A 121 -2.80 -4.83 76.07
CA VAL A 121 -3.72 -5.96 76.25
C VAL A 121 -5.09 -5.51 76.74
N GLU A 122 -5.16 -4.52 77.63
CA GLU A 122 -6.42 -3.92 78.10
C GLU A 122 -7.17 -3.26 76.95
N ALA A 123 -6.48 -2.44 76.14
CA ALA A 123 -7.06 -1.84 74.94
C ALA A 123 -7.50 -2.89 73.89
N MET A 124 -6.74 -3.98 73.74
CA MET A 124 -7.10 -5.09 72.86
C MET A 124 -8.36 -5.81 73.34
N LYS A 125 -8.46 -6.05 74.65
CA LYS A 125 -9.63 -6.69 75.26
C LYS A 125 -10.89 -5.84 75.06
N ASP A 126 -10.82 -4.54 75.34
CA ASP A 126 -11.96 -3.63 75.14
C ASP A 126 -12.41 -3.60 73.66
N SER A 127 -11.45 -3.70 72.73
CA SER A 127 -11.73 -3.75 71.28
C SER A 127 -12.38 -5.08 70.85
N ILE A 128 -12.01 -6.19 71.50
CA ILE A 128 -12.57 -7.52 71.25
C ILE A 128 -13.98 -7.65 71.88
N ASP A 129 -14.17 -7.13 73.10
CA ASP A 129 -15.45 -7.17 73.81
C ASP A 129 -16.53 -6.33 73.09
N THR A 130 -16.13 -5.23 72.44
CA THR A 130 -17.05 -4.38 71.64
C THR A 130 -17.12 -4.79 70.16
N PHE A 131 -16.44 -5.85 69.75
CA PHE A 131 -16.33 -6.26 68.33
C PHE A 131 -17.67 -6.72 67.75
N SER A 132 -18.42 -7.54 68.47
CA SER A 132 -19.69 -8.11 67.97
C SER A 132 -20.76 -7.06 67.79
N GLU A 133 -20.92 -6.15 68.75
CA GLU A 133 -21.91 -5.05 68.70
C GLU A 133 -21.63 -4.12 67.51
N ARG A 134 -20.36 -3.77 67.29
CA ARG A 134 -19.95 -2.95 66.14
C ARG A 134 -20.16 -3.65 64.80
N LEU A 135 -19.92 -4.97 64.73
CA LEU A 135 -20.14 -5.72 63.49
C LEU A 135 -21.65 -5.78 63.14
N GLU A 136 -22.50 -6.06 64.12
CA GLU A 136 -23.96 -6.07 63.95
C GLU A 136 -24.51 -4.69 63.55
N GLU A 137 -23.97 -3.60 64.11
CA GLU A 137 -24.31 -2.24 63.71
C GLU A 137 -23.96 -1.97 62.23
N LEU A 138 -22.77 -2.40 61.78
CA LEU A 138 -22.34 -2.25 60.39
C LEU A 138 -23.15 -3.11 59.42
N GLU A 139 -23.55 -4.31 59.81
CA GLU A 139 -24.49 -5.16 59.05
C GLU A 139 -25.85 -4.48 58.89
N GLY A 140 -26.34 -3.81 59.94
CA GLY A 140 -27.57 -3.01 59.88
C GLY A 140 -27.48 -1.87 58.87
N LEU A 141 -26.37 -1.12 58.92
CA LEU A 141 -26.12 0.01 57.99
C LEU A 141 -25.97 -0.44 56.52
N LEU A 142 -25.37 -1.61 56.28
CA LEU A 142 -25.29 -2.23 54.95
C LEU A 142 -26.66 -2.64 54.42
N ARG A 143 -27.52 -3.20 55.28
CA ARG A 143 -28.88 -3.57 54.90
C ARG A 143 -29.73 -2.36 54.51
N GLU A 144 -29.55 -1.24 55.20
CA GLU A 144 -30.20 0.03 54.83
C GLU A 144 -29.70 0.57 53.47
N ASP A 145 -28.41 0.40 53.16
CA ASP A 145 -27.85 0.79 51.86
C ASP A 145 -28.34 -0.13 50.71
N ASP A 146 -28.70 -1.39 50.99
CA ASP A 146 -29.33 -2.33 50.04
C ASP A 146 -30.76 -1.92 49.65
N ASP A 147 -31.50 -1.27 50.57
CA ASP A 147 -32.85 -0.76 50.31
C ASP A 147 -32.82 0.47 49.36
N GLU A 148 -31.72 1.23 49.35
CA GLU A 148 -31.48 2.37 48.46
C GLU A 148 -30.14 2.26 47.68
N PRO A 149 -30.06 1.35 46.69
CA PRO A 149 -28.79 1.00 46.02
C PRO A 149 -28.18 2.15 45.19
N ASP A 150 -29.00 3.12 44.78
CA ASP A 150 -28.57 4.29 44.00
C ASP A 150 -28.02 5.44 44.85
N VAL A 151 -28.31 5.43 46.15
CA VAL A 151 -27.90 6.47 47.10
C VAL A 151 -26.77 5.97 47.97
N GLN A 152 -26.95 4.84 48.66
CA GLN A 152 -25.99 4.26 49.62
C GLN A 152 -25.39 5.33 50.56
N SER A 153 -26.19 5.80 51.50
CA SER A 153 -25.78 6.90 52.39
C SER A 153 -24.69 6.51 53.37
N ASN A 154 -24.66 5.24 53.76
CA ASN A 154 -23.84 4.75 54.87
C ASN A 154 -22.48 4.22 54.41
N LEU A 155 -22.21 4.14 53.10
CA LEU A 155 -20.98 3.62 52.50
C LEU A 155 -19.68 4.10 53.18
N LEU A 156 -19.58 5.39 53.53
CA LEU A 156 -18.39 5.93 54.20
C LEU A 156 -18.28 5.50 55.67
N ALA A 157 -19.41 5.43 56.38
CA ALA A 157 -19.45 4.97 57.76
C ALA A 157 -19.11 3.48 57.84
N VAL A 158 -19.67 2.69 56.93
CA VAL A 158 -19.39 1.25 56.77
C VAL A 158 -17.91 1.03 56.45
N HIS A 159 -17.35 1.76 55.48
CA HIS A 159 -15.93 1.65 55.12
C HIS A 159 -14.99 1.91 56.32
N LYS A 160 -15.28 2.97 57.08
CA LYS A 160 -14.50 3.33 58.27
C LYS A 160 -14.62 2.24 59.34
N GLY A 161 -15.84 1.82 59.68
CA GLY A 161 -16.09 0.80 60.71
C GLY A 161 -15.48 -0.55 60.35
N LEU A 162 -15.66 -1.02 59.12
CA LEU A 162 -15.03 -2.27 58.64
C LEU A 162 -13.51 -2.17 58.63
N THR A 163 -12.95 -1.01 58.31
CA THR A 163 -11.48 -0.83 58.37
C THR A 163 -10.97 -0.92 59.80
N GLU A 164 -11.65 -0.31 60.78
CA GLU A 164 -11.28 -0.40 62.20
C GLU A 164 -11.39 -1.85 62.71
N LEU A 165 -12.46 -2.58 62.37
CA LEU A 165 -12.61 -3.99 62.76
C LEU A 165 -11.56 -4.90 62.12
N ARG A 166 -11.20 -4.66 60.84
CA ARG A 166 -10.09 -5.36 60.18
C ARG A 166 -8.75 -5.05 60.86
N ASP A 167 -8.50 -3.80 61.24
CA ASP A 167 -7.27 -3.41 61.94
C ASP A 167 -7.18 -4.08 63.33
N VAL A 168 -8.31 -4.24 64.04
CA VAL A 168 -8.39 -5.00 65.31
C VAL A 168 -8.11 -6.49 65.07
N ARG A 169 -8.72 -7.11 64.05
CA ARG A 169 -8.43 -8.50 63.67
C ARG A 169 -6.95 -8.71 63.37
N ASP A 170 -6.36 -7.83 62.55
CA ASP A 170 -4.96 -7.94 62.14
C ASP A 170 -4.01 -7.76 63.35
N ALA A 171 -4.33 -6.84 64.27
CA ALA A 171 -3.60 -6.67 65.53
C ALA A 171 -3.72 -7.91 66.44
N ALA A 172 -4.89 -8.55 66.51
CA ALA A 172 -5.10 -9.79 67.25
C ALA A 172 -4.22 -10.92 66.70
N MET A 173 -4.26 -11.10 65.38
CA MET A 173 -3.50 -12.13 64.65
C MET A 173 -1.99 -11.93 64.82
N GLU A 174 -1.50 -10.68 64.82
CA GLU A 174 -0.08 -10.38 65.03
C GLU A 174 0.38 -10.74 66.46
N GLN A 175 -0.41 -10.39 67.48
CA GLN A 175 -0.06 -10.71 68.87
C GLN A 175 0.03 -12.22 69.09
N VAL A 176 -0.84 -12.99 68.44
CA VAL A 176 -0.82 -14.46 68.46
C VAL A 176 0.36 -15.03 67.68
N SER A 177 0.71 -14.45 66.52
CA SER A 177 1.82 -14.92 65.68
C SER A 177 3.21 -14.69 66.31
N ARG A 178 3.36 -13.74 67.24
CA ARG A 178 4.66 -13.38 67.86
C ARG A 178 4.98 -14.09 69.18
N GLY A 179 4.08 -14.89 69.74
CA GLY A 179 4.29 -15.60 71.00
C GLY A 179 5.28 -16.78 70.86
N PRO A 180 6.18 -17.03 71.85
CA PRO A 180 7.01 -18.24 71.88
C PRO A 180 6.21 -19.55 72.07
N GLU A 181 4.92 -19.44 72.40
CA GLU A 181 3.93 -20.53 72.44
C GLU A 181 2.87 -20.33 71.34
N GLY A 182 3.26 -20.41 70.07
CA GLY A 182 2.36 -20.21 68.93
C GLY A 182 1.13 -21.15 68.93
N GLU A 183 1.20 -22.30 69.60
CA GLU A 183 0.09 -23.25 69.75
C GLU A 183 -1.00 -22.75 70.72
N SER A 184 -0.61 -22.09 71.83
CA SER A 184 -1.52 -21.55 72.86
C SER A 184 -2.33 -20.34 72.36
N GLY A 185 -1.72 -19.49 71.54
CA GLY A 185 -2.40 -18.33 70.94
C GLY A 185 -3.42 -18.69 69.86
N LEU A 186 -3.16 -19.76 69.08
CA LEU A 186 -4.10 -20.29 68.09
C LEU A 186 -5.32 -20.92 68.76
N GLU A 187 -5.12 -21.68 69.84
CA GLU A 187 -6.22 -22.25 70.63
C GLU A 187 -7.13 -21.18 71.25
N LEU A 188 -6.58 -20.01 71.62
CA LEU A 188 -7.36 -18.86 72.09
C LEU A 188 -8.21 -18.24 70.97
N ILE A 189 -7.70 -18.10 69.75
CA ILE A 189 -8.51 -17.62 68.62
C ILE A 189 -9.63 -18.61 68.28
N GLU A 190 -9.35 -19.90 68.36
CA GLU A 190 -10.32 -20.95 68.02
C GLU A 190 -11.42 -21.12 69.08
N ASN A 191 -11.12 -20.89 70.36
CA ASN A 191 -12.02 -21.27 71.45
C ASN A 191 -12.45 -20.13 72.39
N LEU A 192 -11.98 -18.88 72.23
CA LEU A 192 -12.40 -17.77 73.09
C LEU A 192 -13.86 -17.40 72.79
N PRO A 193 -14.80 -17.62 73.76
CA PRO A 193 -16.19 -17.23 73.59
C PRO A 193 -16.33 -15.74 73.87
N LEU A 194 -16.98 -15.00 72.96
CA LEU A 194 -17.26 -13.58 73.17
C LEU A 194 -18.62 -13.39 73.87
N ALA A 195 -18.60 -12.66 74.96
CA ALA A 195 -19.80 -12.31 75.72
C ALA A 195 -20.51 -11.10 75.08
N GLY A 196 -21.09 -11.31 73.91
CA GLY A 196 -21.72 -10.22 73.13
C GLY A 196 -22.92 -10.60 72.29
N GLY A 197 -23.40 -11.84 72.34
CA GLY A 197 -24.66 -12.25 71.71
C GLY A 197 -25.82 -12.16 72.72
N GLY A 198 -26.88 -11.44 72.35
CA GLY A 198 -27.98 -11.04 73.21
C GLY A 198 -28.57 -12.12 74.12
N ALA A 199 -29.12 -11.65 75.25
CA ALA A 199 -29.85 -12.42 76.24
C ALA A 199 -31.11 -13.09 75.65
N GLY A 200 -30.93 -14.24 75.02
CA GLY A 200 -31.97 -15.19 74.66
C GLY A 200 -31.51 -16.60 75.05
N GLU A 201 -32.29 -17.28 75.88
CA GLU A 201 -32.05 -18.66 76.33
C GLU A 201 -31.74 -19.58 75.12
N GLY A 202 -30.47 -19.95 74.93
CA GLY A 202 -30.04 -20.98 73.99
C GLY A 202 -28.98 -20.59 72.94
N GLY A 203 -28.52 -19.34 72.86
CA GLY A 203 -27.49 -18.92 71.90
C GLY A 203 -26.08 -18.94 72.50
N GLY A 204 -25.25 -19.93 72.15
CA GLY A 204 -23.82 -19.90 72.47
C GLY A 204 -23.15 -18.70 71.81
N GLY A 205 -22.51 -17.83 72.59
CA GLY A 205 -21.72 -16.73 72.06
C GLY A 205 -20.64 -17.27 71.11
N GLY A 206 -20.65 -16.80 69.86
CA GLY A 206 -19.74 -17.28 68.83
C GLY A 206 -18.27 -17.08 69.22
N THR A 207 -17.41 -17.96 68.73
CA THR A 207 -15.97 -17.86 69.00
C THR A 207 -15.35 -16.70 68.21
N LEU A 208 -14.22 -16.17 68.67
CA LEU A 208 -13.51 -15.09 67.98
C LEU A 208 -13.26 -15.40 66.49
N ARG A 209 -12.97 -16.66 66.16
CA ARG A 209 -12.86 -17.14 64.77
C ARG A 209 -14.15 -17.01 63.96
N GLU A 210 -15.29 -17.39 64.53
CA GLU A 210 -16.59 -17.26 63.86
C GLU A 210 -16.93 -15.79 63.57
N TRP A 211 -16.62 -14.88 64.49
CA TRP A 211 -16.80 -13.45 64.28
C TRP A 211 -15.83 -12.86 63.25
N PHE A 212 -14.60 -13.38 63.14
CA PHE A 212 -13.69 -13.02 62.04
C PHE A 212 -14.16 -13.52 60.68
N THR A 213 -14.74 -14.73 60.61
CA THR A 213 -15.35 -15.23 59.37
C THR A 213 -16.57 -14.40 58.99
N LYS A 214 -17.44 -14.06 59.94
CA LYS A 214 -18.55 -13.13 59.70
C LYS A 214 -18.07 -11.76 59.21
N LEU A 215 -16.99 -11.23 59.80
CA LEU A 215 -16.38 -9.99 59.31
C LEU A 215 -15.99 -10.13 57.83
N ASP A 216 -15.38 -11.24 57.43
CA ASP A 216 -15.03 -11.48 56.01
C ASP A 216 -16.29 -11.53 55.11
N ASP A 217 -17.38 -12.15 55.56
CA ASP A 217 -18.66 -12.16 54.82
C ASP A 217 -19.25 -10.74 54.62
N VAL A 218 -19.25 -9.92 55.68
CA VAL A 218 -19.74 -8.52 55.62
C VAL A 218 -18.82 -7.65 54.76
N VAL A 219 -17.54 -7.97 54.76
CA VAL A 219 -16.54 -7.33 53.90
C VAL A 219 -16.79 -7.65 52.43
N ASP A 220 -17.11 -8.90 52.09
CA ASP A 220 -17.45 -9.30 50.74
C ASP A 220 -18.74 -8.61 50.27
N TRP A 221 -19.76 -8.52 51.14
CA TRP A 221 -21.00 -7.78 50.86
C TRP A 221 -20.77 -6.29 50.58
N PHE A 222 -19.87 -5.64 51.34
CA PHE A 222 -19.44 -4.27 51.06
C PHE A 222 -18.66 -4.17 49.74
N ASP A 223 -17.81 -5.14 49.43
CA ASP A 223 -17.06 -5.17 48.17
C ASP A 223 -17.99 -5.32 46.95
N GLU A 224 -19.11 -6.03 47.08
CA GLU A 224 -20.17 -6.10 46.05
C GLU A 224 -20.84 -4.74 45.80
N HIS A 225 -21.14 -3.98 46.87
CA HIS A 225 -21.68 -2.62 46.76
C HIS A 225 -20.72 -1.70 45.99
N VAL A 226 -19.45 -1.70 46.40
CA VAL A 226 -18.39 -0.92 45.74
C VAL A 226 -18.21 -1.36 44.29
N GLY A 227 -18.24 -2.66 44.00
CA GLY A 227 -18.12 -3.21 42.65
C GLY A 227 -19.28 -2.79 41.74
N SER A 228 -20.52 -2.92 42.21
CA SER A 228 -21.73 -2.49 41.49
C SER A 228 -21.71 -0.99 41.20
N ALA A 229 -21.34 -0.17 42.19
CA ALA A 229 -21.18 1.27 42.02
C ALA A 229 -20.08 1.60 41.00
N CYS A 230 -18.97 0.86 40.98
CA CYS A 230 -17.89 1.04 39.99
C CYS A 230 -18.32 0.70 38.56
N LEU A 231 -19.14 -0.34 38.36
CA LEU A 231 -19.65 -0.74 37.04
C LEU A 231 -20.64 0.29 36.46
N ASN A 232 -21.39 0.97 37.34
CA ASN A 232 -22.49 1.86 36.97
C ASN A 232 -22.18 3.36 37.07
N ILE A 233 -20.90 3.76 37.21
CA ILE A 233 -20.52 5.18 37.40
C ILE A 233 -21.13 6.11 36.35
N ILE A 234 -21.11 5.70 35.07
CA ILE A 234 -21.64 6.53 33.98
C ILE A 234 -23.16 6.70 34.13
N ASN A 235 -23.88 5.63 34.42
CA ASN A 235 -25.32 5.65 34.64
C ASN A 235 -25.70 6.49 35.87
N LEU A 236 -24.93 6.37 36.97
CA LEU A 236 -25.14 7.14 38.20
C LEU A 236 -24.96 8.64 37.97
N VAL A 237 -23.96 9.05 37.17
CA VAL A 237 -23.78 10.46 36.80
C VAL A 237 -24.88 10.94 35.87
N GLN A 238 -25.34 10.13 34.91
CA GLN A 238 -26.45 10.48 34.02
C GLN A 238 -27.78 10.61 34.77
N ALA A 239 -28.00 9.78 35.80
CA ALA A 239 -29.16 9.85 36.68
C ALA A 239 -29.10 11.02 37.68
N GLY A 240 -27.96 11.72 37.78
CA GLY A 240 -27.76 12.84 38.69
C GLY A 240 -27.36 12.45 40.12
N ASN A 241 -27.06 11.17 40.38
CA ASN A 241 -26.65 10.63 41.68
C ASN A 241 -25.16 10.89 41.98
N ASN A 242 -24.78 12.17 41.94
CA ASN A 242 -23.40 12.61 42.12
C ASN A 242 -22.86 12.31 43.53
N GLY A 243 -23.74 12.21 44.53
CA GLY A 243 -23.37 11.95 45.92
C GLY A 243 -22.70 10.58 46.12
N LEU A 244 -23.22 9.54 45.48
CA LEU A 244 -22.65 8.19 45.54
C LEU A 244 -21.25 8.14 44.89
N VAL A 245 -21.10 8.79 43.74
CA VAL A 245 -19.81 8.86 43.02
C VAL A 245 -18.73 9.54 43.86
N VAL A 246 -19.08 10.62 44.57
CA VAL A 246 -18.14 11.31 45.47
C VAL A 246 -17.77 10.41 46.66
N ARG A 247 -18.75 9.75 47.30
CA ARG A 247 -18.48 8.81 48.40
C ARG A 247 -17.57 7.67 47.96
N LEU A 248 -17.87 7.04 46.82
CA LEU A 248 -17.05 5.99 46.21
C LEU A 248 -15.62 6.48 45.94
N ALA A 249 -15.48 7.68 45.38
CA ALA A 249 -14.18 8.27 45.10
C ALA A 249 -13.35 8.49 46.38
N ILE A 250 -13.99 8.93 47.46
CA ILE A 250 -13.35 9.11 48.78
C ILE A 250 -12.88 7.77 49.34
N VAL A 251 -13.72 6.73 49.28
CA VAL A 251 -13.36 5.36 49.75
C VAL A 251 -12.10 4.87 49.02
N ILE A 252 -12.10 4.95 47.69
CA ILE A 252 -10.95 4.51 46.87
C ILE A 252 -9.72 5.38 47.11
N GLU A 253 -9.87 6.69 47.29
CA GLU A 253 -8.76 7.60 47.57
C GLU A 253 -8.10 7.30 48.93
N GLU A 254 -8.89 7.07 49.97
CA GLU A 254 -8.38 6.79 51.31
C GLU A 254 -7.71 5.41 51.37
N GLU A 255 -8.27 4.40 50.68
CA GLU A 255 -7.61 3.10 50.55
C GLU A 255 -6.33 3.18 49.72
N GLU A 256 -6.30 3.95 48.61
CA GLU A 256 -5.07 4.19 47.83
C GLU A 256 -3.95 4.78 48.71
N LYS A 257 -4.30 5.73 49.57
CA LYS A 257 -3.35 6.37 50.49
C LYS A 257 -2.80 5.38 51.52
N LYS A 258 -3.67 4.56 52.11
CA LYS A 258 -3.28 3.53 53.09
C LYS A 258 -2.45 2.42 52.45
N ASP A 259 -2.84 1.90 51.28
CA ASP A 259 -2.08 0.89 50.53
C ASP A 259 -0.67 1.41 50.16
N LYS A 260 -0.55 2.68 49.76
CA LYS A 260 0.75 3.29 49.46
C LYS A 260 1.65 3.40 50.70
N GLN A 261 1.09 3.72 51.86
CA GLN A 261 1.84 3.76 53.13
C GLN A 261 2.33 2.36 53.50
N VAL A 262 1.45 1.35 53.42
CA VAL A 262 1.79 -0.05 53.71
C VAL A 262 2.89 -0.56 52.77
N LYS A 263 2.75 -0.32 51.46
CA LYS A 263 3.76 -0.73 50.47
C LYS A 263 5.12 -0.06 50.71
N ALA A 264 5.14 1.24 50.99
CA ALA A 264 6.38 1.95 51.29
C ALA A 264 7.07 1.41 52.55
N LEU A 265 6.30 1.02 53.56
CA LEU A 265 6.81 0.42 54.79
C LEU A 265 7.34 -1.01 54.55
N GLN A 266 6.65 -1.82 53.74
CA GLN A 266 7.12 -3.15 53.32
C GLN A 266 8.42 -3.07 52.51
N ASP A 267 8.50 -2.16 51.54
CA ASP A 267 9.70 -1.96 50.72
C ASP A 267 10.88 -1.47 51.59
N ALA A 268 10.65 -0.53 52.51
CA ALA A 268 11.67 -0.06 53.45
C ALA A 268 12.17 -1.17 54.39
N GLN A 269 11.28 -2.05 54.87
CA GLN A 269 11.67 -3.17 55.71
C GLN A 269 12.48 -4.22 54.94
N ARG A 270 12.15 -4.44 53.66
CA ARG A 270 12.89 -5.37 52.78
C ARG A 270 14.29 -4.84 52.43
N GLU A 271 14.42 -3.55 52.17
CA GLU A 271 15.70 -2.93 51.78
C GLU A 271 16.65 -2.68 52.97
N PHE A 272 16.12 -2.46 54.18
CA PHE A 272 16.91 -2.15 55.38
C PHE A 272 16.78 -3.21 56.48
N GLN A 273 16.87 -4.50 56.11
CA GLN A 273 16.66 -5.63 57.02
C GLN A 273 17.58 -5.60 58.28
N ASP A 274 18.83 -5.17 58.14
CA ASP A 274 19.81 -5.06 59.24
C ASP A 274 19.48 -3.94 60.25
N VAL A 275 18.90 -2.83 59.78
CA VAL A 275 18.52 -1.69 60.62
C VAL A 275 17.13 -1.92 61.24
N ALA A 276 16.22 -2.54 60.49
CA ALA A 276 14.88 -2.92 60.94
C ALA A 276 14.92 -3.86 62.15
N SER A 277 15.91 -4.76 62.23
CA SER A 277 16.11 -5.65 63.39
C SER A 277 16.39 -4.91 64.71
N ARG A 278 16.86 -3.66 64.65
CA ARG A 278 17.19 -2.80 65.81
C ARG A 278 16.04 -1.89 66.21
N PHE A 279 15.10 -1.58 65.31
CA PHE A 279 13.88 -0.82 65.57
C PHE A 279 12.68 -1.73 65.84
N LYS A 280 12.83 -2.69 66.78
CA LYS A 280 11.78 -3.66 67.17
C LYS A 280 10.47 -3.01 67.69
N SER A 281 10.44 -1.70 67.91
CA SER A 281 9.26 -0.95 68.39
C SER A 281 8.46 -0.27 67.27
N ILE A 282 8.95 -0.23 66.03
CA ILE A 282 8.20 0.26 64.86
C ILE A 282 7.72 -0.98 64.08
N ALA A 283 6.90 -1.78 64.75
CA ALA A 283 6.19 -2.89 64.14
C ALA A 283 4.97 -2.33 63.41
N VAL A 284 5.13 -2.09 62.12
CA VAL A 284 4.00 -1.79 61.24
C VAL A 284 3.33 -3.11 60.91
N ALA A 285 2.03 -3.15 61.20
CA ALA A 285 1.11 -4.24 60.95
C ALA A 285 1.31 -4.86 59.57
N GLN A 286 1.19 -6.19 59.49
CA GLN A 286 1.00 -6.92 58.23
C GLN A 286 -0.40 -6.65 57.66
N ARG A 287 -0.77 -5.38 57.45
CA ARG A 287 -1.99 -5.03 56.71
C ARG A 287 -1.82 -5.53 55.28
N SER A 288 -2.75 -6.34 54.81
CA SER A 288 -2.77 -6.81 53.42
C SER A 288 -3.14 -5.66 52.47
N LEU A 289 -2.48 -5.60 51.31
CA LEU A 289 -2.81 -4.64 50.26
C LEU A 289 -4.19 -4.96 49.69
N ARG A 290 -5.12 -4.01 49.71
CA ARG A 290 -6.52 -4.27 49.33
C ARG A 290 -6.80 -3.97 47.84
N GLY A 291 -6.12 -3.00 47.26
CA GLY A 291 -6.08 -2.81 45.80
C GLY A 291 -7.37 -2.30 45.16
N TYR A 292 -8.26 -1.60 45.89
CA TYR A 292 -9.54 -1.09 45.37
C TYR A 292 -9.40 -0.24 44.11
N LYS A 293 -8.32 0.55 44.00
CA LYS A 293 -8.04 1.33 42.77
C LYS A 293 -7.79 0.43 41.55
N GLY A 294 -7.16 -0.73 41.74
CA GLY A 294 -6.96 -1.73 40.68
C GLY A 294 -8.30 -2.32 40.25
N LYS A 295 -9.10 -2.80 41.23
CA LYS A 295 -10.45 -3.33 41.00
C LYS A 295 -11.36 -2.32 40.27
N PHE A 296 -11.27 -1.03 40.62
CA PHE A 296 -12.00 0.05 39.95
C PHE A 296 -11.63 0.17 38.46
N LEU A 297 -10.33 0.14 38.13
CA LEU A 297 -9.88 0.22 36.74
C LEU A 297 -10.27 -1.03 35.93
N GLU A 298 -10.29 -2.20 36.57
CA GLU A 298 -10.77 -3.44 35.96
C GLU A 298 -12.28 -3.42 35.73
N ALA A 299 -13.07 -2.96 36.69
CA ALA A 299 -14.52 -2.81 36.54
C ALA A 299 -14.86 -1.85 35.38
N LEU A 300 -14.12 -0.75 35.26
CA LEU A 300 -14.27 0.17 34.13
C LEU A 300 -13.98 -0.51 32.78
N LYS A 301 -12.85 -1.25 32.69
CA LYS A 301 -12.51 -2.01 31.49
C LYS A 301 -13.59 -3.03 31.14
N TYR A 302 -14.10 -3.75 32.14
CA TYR A 302 -15.13 -4.76 31.96
C TYR A 302 -16.45 -4.17 31.44
N SER A 303 -16.90 -3.05 32.04
CA SER A 303 -18.11 -2.34 31.61
C SER A 303 -18.00 -1.86 30.16
N ALA A 304 -16.87 -1.25 29.79
CA ALA A 304 -16.63 -0.80 28.42
C ALA A 304 -16.51 -1.98 27.43
N ALA A 305 -15.83 -3.06 27.81
CA ALA A 305 -15.68 -4.25 26.97
C ALA A 305 -17.02 -4.94 26.69
N ALA A 306 -17.91 -5.02 27.69
CA ALA A 306 -19.25 -5.59 27.52
C ALA A 306 -20.09 -4.82 26.48
N GLN A 307 -19.97 -3.49 26.43
CA GLN A 307 -20.64 -2.68 25.40
C GLN A 307 -20.00 -2.86 24.01
N PHE A 308 -18.68 -3.07 23.95
CA PHE A 308 -17.98 -3.37 22.69
C PHE A 308 -18.39 -4.72 22.09
N GLU A 309 -18.74 -5.73 22.87
CA GLU A 309 -19.22 -7.01 22.33
C GLU A 309 -20.53 -6.83 21.52
N GLY A 310 -21.46 -5.98 22.00
CA GLY A 310 -22.64 -5.63 21.21
C GLY A 310 -22.31 -4.86 19.91
N VAL A 311 -21.22 -4.08 19.91
CA VAL A 311 -20.72 -3.42 18.69
C VAL A 311 -20.10 -4.43 17.73
N LYS A 312 -19.35 -5.42 18.24
CA LYS A 312 -18.72 -6.49 17.45
C LYS A 312 -19.77 -7.31 16.70
N GLU A 313 -20.88 -7.67 17.35
CA GLU A 313 -21.99 -8.40 16.73
C GLU A 313 -22.68 -7.55 15.65
N ALA A 314 -23.02 -6.31 15.97
CA ALA A 314 -23.67 -5.40 15.02
C ALA A 314 -22.79 -5.09 13.78
N PHE A 315 -21.47 -5.01 13.96
CA PHE A 315 -20.53 -4.79 12.86
C PHE A 315 -20.37 -6.02 11.95
N ALA A 316 -20.47 -7.23 12.51
CA ALA A 316 -20.43 -8.46 11.73
C ALA A 316 -21.67 -8.65 10.85
N GLU A 317 -22.84 -8.15 11.28
CA GLU A 317 -24.06 -8.16 10.48
C GLU A 317 -24.10 -7.04 9.43
N ASP A 318 -23.75 -5.81 9.82
CA ASP A 318 -23.85 -4.62 8.97
C ASP A 318 -22.66 -3.66 9.21
N PRO A 319 -21.61 -3.72 8.37
CA PRO A 319 -20.41 -2.90 8.51
C PRO A 319 -20.67 -1.38 8.40
N GLU A 320 -21.68 -0.96 7.65
CA GLU A 320 -21.99 0.46 7.44
C GLU A 320 -22.55 1.12 8.71
N ARG A 321 -23.07 0.33 9.65
CA ARG A 321 -23.62 0.81 10.91
C ARG A 321 -22.60 1.06 12.01
N LEU A 322 -21.30 0.84 11.75
CA LEU A 322 -20.22 1.05 12.71
C LEU A 322 -20.30 2.43 13.41
N GLU A 323 -20.61 3.48 12.65
CA GLU A 323 -20.74 4.82 13.21
C GLU A 323 -21.93 4.98 14.17
N LYS A 324 -23.03 4.26 13.90
CA LYS A 324 -24.24 4.32 14.73
C LYS A 324 -24.07 3.48 15.99
N SER A 325 -23.44 2.30 15.89
CA SER A 325 -23.17 1.43 17.04
C SER A 325 -22.17 2.06 18.01
N LEU A 326 -21.20 2.84 17.53
CA LEU A 326 -20.21 3.53 18.38
C LEU A 326 -20.68 4.87 18.98
N ARG A 327 -21.97 5.23 18.93
CA ARG A 327 -22.47 6.48 19.52
C ARG A 327 -22.31 6.54 21.04
N TRP A 328 -22.53 5.42 21.73
CA TRP A 328 -22.40 5.33 23.18
C TRP A 328 -20.98 5.71 23.63
N TYR A 329 -19.97 5.28 22.89
CA TYR A 329 -18.55 5.52 23.18
C TYR A 329 -18.24 7.01 23.40
N PHE A 330 -18.69 7.86 22.47
CA PHE A 330 -18.45 9.31 22.56
C PHE A 330 -19.35 9.99 23.60
N ASN A 331 -20.56 9.48 23.81
CA ASN A 331 -21.47 9.99 24.84
C ASN A 331 -20.93 9.72 26.25
N ASP A 332 -20.37 8.53 26.47
CA ASP A 332 -19.72 8.14 27.73
C ASP A 332 -18.53 9.03 28.02
N LEU A 333 -17.62 9.20 27.05
CA LEU A 333 -16.46 10.09 27.21
C LEU A 333 -16.88 11.54 27.46
N ASN A 334 -17.97 12.00 26.83
CA ASN A 334 -18.51 13.34 27.11
C ASN A 334 -19.14 13.44 28.51
N THR A 335 -19.81 12.38 28.98
CA THR A 335 -20.35 12.28 30.35
C THR A 335 -19.21 12.33 31.38
N VAL A 336 -18.11 11.62 31.12
CA VAL A 336 -16.91 11.64 31.97
C VAL A 336 -16.32 13.05 32.01
N LYS A 337 -16.20 13.70 30.85
CA LYS A 337 -15.63 15.05 30.72
C LYS A 337 -16.42 16.11 31.49
N LEU A 338 -17.76 16.08 31.40
CA LEU A 338 -18.63 17.11 31.98
C LEU A 338 -19.06 16.81 33.42
N GLY A 339 -19.19 15.53 33.79
CA GLY A 339 -19.68 15.12 35.11
C GLY A 339 -18.60 14.53 36.00
N VAL A 340 -17.99 13.40 35.59
CA VAL A 340 -17.10 12.62 36.47
C VAL A 340 -15.84 13.41 36.88
N VAL A 341 -15.29 14.25 36.00
CA VAL A 341 -14.06 15.03 36.27
C VAL A 341 -14.18 15.92 37.51
N GLU A 342 -15.36 16.48 37.79
CA GLU A 342 -15.57 17.34 38.98
C GLU A 342 -15.81 16.54 40.26
N LEU A 343 -16.25 15.29 40.14
CA LEU A 343 -16.65 14.44 41.27
C LEU A 343 -15.50 13.60 41.85
N VAL A 344 -14.40 13.43 41.09
CA VAL A 344 -13.26 12.60 41.49
C VAL A 344 -11.97 13.41 41.70
N PRO A 345 -11.00 12.90 42.47
CA PRO A 345 -9.74 13.60 42.71
C PRO A 345 -8.96 13.93 41.43
N LYS A 346 -8.52 15.19 41.29
CA LYS A 346 -7.73 15.66 40.13
C LYS A 346 -6.46 14.85 39.88
N LYS A 347 -5.88 14.27 40.93
CA LYS A 347 -4.68 13.41 40.86
C LYS A 347 -4.89 12.16 39.98
N TRP A 348 -6.13 11.67 39.83
CA TRP A 348 -6.43 10.49 39.01
C TRP A 348 -6.44 10.75 37.51
N ARG A 349 -6.50 12.03 37.10
CA ARG A 349 -6.59 12.43 35.68
C ARG A 349 -7.63 11.57 34.92
N ILE A 350 -8.82 11.44 35.50
CA ILE A 350 -9.80 10.42 35.13
C ILE A 350 -10.16 10.44 33.63
N MET A 351 -10.25 11.63 33.04
CA MET A 351 -10.51 11.78 31.59
C MET A 351 -9.45 11.07 30.75
N ARG A 352 -8.17 11.23 31.10
CA ARG A 352 -7.06 10.56 30.38
C ARG A 352 -7.09 9.05 30.59
N THR A 353 -7.42 8.60 31.80
CA THR A 353 -7.51 7.18 32.12
C THR A 353 -8.65 6.49 31.34
N TYR A 354 -9.85 7.10 31.32
CA TYR A 354 -10.97 6.62 30.51
C TYR A 354 -10.63 6.63 29.03
N THR A 355 -10.08 7.74 28.54
CA THR A 355 -9.67 7.88 27.13
C THR A 355 -8.69 6.77 26.73
N ASN A 356 -7.67 6.50 27.53
CA ASN A 356 -6.69 5.45 27.24
C ASN A 356 -7.31 4.05 27.22
N ILE A 357 -8.18 3.73 28.18
CA ILE A 357 -8.87 2.43 28.24
C ILE A 357 -9.79 2.25 27.04
N TYR A 358 -10.63 3.25 26.76
CA TYR A 358 -11.57 3.24 25.64
C TYR A 358 -10.82 3.18 24.30
N HIS A 359 -9.70 3.89 24.18
CA HIS A 359 -8.87 3.88 22.99
C HIS A 359 -8.20 2.52 22.77
N GLN A 360 -7.67 1.91 23.83
CA GLN A 360 -7.10 0.56 23.76
C GLN A 360 -8.15 -0.48 23.34
N LEU A 361 -9.37 -0.43 23.88
CA LEU A 361 -10.46 -1.32 23.47
C LEU A 361 -10.86 -1.12 22.00
N MET A 362 -10.89 0.14 21.53
CA MET A 362 -11.15 0.43 20.11
C MET A 362 -10.05 -0.12 19.21
N HIS A 363 -8.79 0.09 19.59
CA HIS A 363 -7.63 -0.45 18.90
C HIS A 363 -7.71 -1.97 18.79
N ASP A 364 -7.88 -2.65 19.93
CA ASP A 364 -7.92 -4.11 19.99
C ASP A 364 -9.08 -4.67 19.15
N PHE A 365 -10.26 -4.03 19.18
CA PHE A 365 -11.40 -4.40 18.35
C PHE A 365 -11.12 -4.28 16.84
N LEU A 366 -10.56 -3.16 16.39
CA LEU A 366 -10.30 -2.95 14.96
C LEU A 366 -9.15 -3.84 14.47
N THR A 367 -8.07 -3.96 15.26
CA THR A 367 -6.92 -4.80 14.91
C THR A 367 -7.31 -6.28 14.88
N GLU A 368 -8.09 -6.77 15.85
CA GLU A 368 -8.63 -8.15 15.85
C GLU A 368 -9.43 -8.45 14.58
N ARG A 369 -10.22 -7.49 14.08
CA ARG A 369 -10.98 -7.67 12.84
C ARG A 369 -10.11 -7.61 11.58
N LEU A 370 -9.09 -6.77 11.58
CA LEU A 370 -8.14 -6.67 10.47
C LEU A 370 -7.17 -7.85 10.37
N ASP A 371 -6.99 -8.59 11.47
CA ASP A 371 -6.15 -9.79 11.52
C ASP A 371 -6.92 -11.07 11.13
N ASP A 372 -8.24 -10.98 10.91
CA ASP A 372 -9.06 -12.08 10.40
C ASP A 372 -8.75 -12.35 8.91
N GLU A 373 -8.25 -13.55 8.60
CA GLU A 373 -7.90 -13.98 7.23
C GLU A 373 -9.09 -13.92 6.25
N ASN A 374 -10.34 -13.92 6.76
CA ASN A 374 -11.55 -13.90 5.94
C ASN A 374 -12.28 -12.54 5.95
N ILE A 375 -11.61 -11.44 6.30
CA ILE A 375 -12.25 -10.12 6.29
C ILE A 375 -12.82 -9.79 4.89
N SER A 376 -14.12 -9.51 4.85
CA SER A 376 -14.76 -9.11 3.59
C SER A 376 -14.28 -7.71 3.16
N PRO A 377 -14.12 -7.45 1.85
CA PRO A 377 -13.72 -6.14 1.34
C PRO A 377 -14.58 -4.99 1.87
N VAL A 378 -15.87 -5.24 2.12
CA VAL A 378 -16.82 -4.28 2.67
C VAL A 378 -16.47 -3.90 4.11
N HIS A 379 -16.03 -4.87 4.91
CA HIS A 379 -15.64 -4.63 6.31
C HIS A 379 -14.33 -3.84 6.39
N MET A 380 -13.34 -4.21 5.56
CA MET A 380 -12.08 -3.49 5.45
C MET A 380 -12.30 -2.01 5.08
N LEU A 381 -13.20 -1.76 4.12
CA LEU A 381 -13.56 -0.41 3.72
C LEU A 381 -14.27 0.37 4.83
N ALA A 382 -15.21 -0.26 5.55
CA ALA A 382 -15.91 0.37 6.66
C ALA A 382 -14.94 0.82 7.78
N ILE A 383 -13.94 0.01 8.10
CA ILE A 383 -12.87 0.36 9.05
C ILE A 383 -12.05 1.53 8.52
N LEU A 384 -11.62 1.48 7.26
CA LEU A 384 -10.81 2.55 6.66
C LEU A 384 -11.54 3.90 6.62
N ASN A 385 -12.83 3.90 6.33
CA ASN A 385 -13.66 5.11 6.35
C ASN A 385 -13.95 5.62 7.78
N TRP A 386 -13.79 4.75 8.79
CA TRP A 386 -14.01 5.10 10.18
C TRP A 386 -12.82 5.83 10.82
N VAL A 387 -11.58 5.44 10.51
CA VAL A 387 -10.38 6.02 11.12
C VAL A 387 -10.33 7.56 11.08
N PRO A 388 -10.50 8.24 9.93
CA PRO A 388 -10.49 9.71 9.91
C PRO A 388 -11.66 10.33 10.69
N LYS A 389 -12.82 9.67 10.71
CA LYS A 389 -13.98 10.10 11.51
C LYS A 389 -13.72 9.97 13.00
N TYR A 390 -13.05 8.90 13.44
CA TYR A 390 -12.70 8.65 14.84
C TYR A 390 -11.82 9.78 15.37
N TYR A 391 -10.70 10.08 14.70
CA TYR A 391 -9.80 11.15 15.12
C TYR A 391 -10.47 12.54 15.07
N SER A 392 -11.32 12.80 14.09
CA SER A 392 -12.13 14.03 14.05
C SER A 392 -13.05 14.17 15.28
N LYS A 393 -13.71 13.08 15.69
CA LYS A 393 -14.59 13.06 16.88
C LYS A 393 -13.79 13.18 18.18
N MET A 394 -12.63 12.51 18.29
CA MET A 394 -11.74 12.64 19.45
C MET A 394 -11.20 14.06 19.61
N LYS A 395 -10.84 14.72 18.49
CA LYS A 395 -10.42 16.13 18.49
C LYS A 395 -11.53 17.07 18.99
N ARG A 396 -12.80 16.81 18.62
CA ARG A 396 -13.95 17.57 19.15
C ARG A 396 -14.14 17.39 20.66
N LEU A 397 -13.78 16.23 21.21
CA LEU A 397 -13.76 15.99 22.65
C LEU A 397 -12.57 16.66 23.36
N GLY A 398 -11.64 17.27 22.62
CA GLY A 398 -10.49 17.99 23.15
C GLY A 398 -9.29 17.10 23.47
N VAL A 399 -9.24 15.90 22.87
CA VAL A 399 -8.07 15.01 22.92
C VAL A 399 -7.30 15.18 21.62
N GLU A 400 -6.02 15.57 21.72
CA GLU A 400 -5.14 15.67 20.56
C GLU A 400 -4.67 14.29 20.10
N GLU A 401 -4.48 14.12 18.80
CA GLU A 401 -4.08 12.85 18.18
C GLU A 401 -2.75 12.34 18.73
N THR A 402 -1.83 13.22 19.11
CA THR A 402 -0.54 12.88 19.71
C THR A 402 -0.65 12.19 21.08
N GLU A 403 -1.80 12.33 21.75
CA GLU A 403 -2.05 11.72 23.06
C GLU A 403 -2.63 10.30 22.94
N LEU A 404 -3.12 9.92 21.75
CA LEU A 404 -3.71 8.62 21.44
C LEU A 404 -2.62 7.69 20.89
N LYS A 405 -2.06 6.85 21.75
CA LYS A 405 -1.07 5.83 21.38
C LYS A 405 -1.49 4.47 21.95
N PRO A 406 -1.41 3.37 21.18
CA PRO A 406 -0.96 3.25 19.78
C PRO A 406 -1.92 3.91 18.76
N HIS A 407 -1.59 3.94 17.47
CA HIS A 407 -2.56 4.38 16.45
C HIS A 407 -3.77 3.43 16.47
N VAL A 408 -4.97 3.89 16.12
CA VAL A 408 -6.21 3.09 16.25
C VAL A 408 -6.20 1.79 15.41
N ILE A 409 -5.33 1.71 14.42
CA ILE A 409 -5.06 0.52 13.57
C ILE A 409 -3.55 0.37 13.24
N ASP A 410 -2.65 0.80 14.13
CA ASP A 410 -1.19 0.63 13.95
C ASP A 410 -0.59 1.20 12.64
N GLU A 411 -1.08 2.36 12.18
CA GLU A 411 -0.64 3.00 10.93
C GLU A 411 -0.78 2.12 9.66
N ARG A 412 -1.57 1.03 9.71
CA ARG A 412 -1.79 0.08 8.60
C ARG A 412 -2.68 0.62 7.48
N GLU A 413 -3.06 1.90 7.50
CA GLU A 413 -3.98 2.51 6.52
C GLU A 413 -3.52 2.27 5.09
N SER A 414 -2.26 2.58 4.78
CA SER A 414 -1.70 2.43 3.44
C SER A 414 -1.63 0.97 2.98
N ASP A 415 -1.37 0.04 3.91
CA ASP A 415 -1.30 -1.39 3.60
C ASP A 415 -2.69 -1.95 3.31
N LEU A 416 -3.69 -1.56 4.09
CA LEU A 416 -5.09 -1.95 3.87
C LEU A 416 -5.67 -1.35 2.58
N VAL A 417 -5.32 -0.10 2.26
CA VAL A 417 -5.65 0.50 0.95
C VAL A 417 -5.05 -0.34 -0.19
N ARG A 418 -3.77 -0.73 -0.06
CA ARG A 418 -3.08 -1.56 -1.05
C ARG A 418 -3.73 -2.93 -1.19
N GLU A 419 -4.12 -3.55 -0.08
CA GLU A 419 -4.76 -4.86 -0.05
C GLU A 419 -6.16 -4.81 -0.68
N TYR A 420 -7.00 -3.85 -0.26
CA TYR A 420 -8.31 -3.62 -0.84
C TYR A 420 -8.24 -3.36 -2.35
N ARG A 421 -7.33 -2.48 -2.78
CA ARG A 421 -7.04 -2.24 -4.20
C ARG A 421 -6.58 -3.51 -4.92
N GLY A 422 -5.77 -4.32 -4.26
CA GLY A 422 -5.30 -5.61 -4.77
C GLY A 422 -6.44 -6.58 -5.05
N LEU A 423 -7.45 -6.62 -4.17
CA LEU A 423 -8.63 -7.48 -4.36
C LEU A 423 -9.44 -7.09 -5.60
N ILE A 424 -9.68 -5.80 -5.82
CA ILE A 424 -10.41 -5.31 -7.01
C ILE A 424 -9.57 -5.53 -8.28
N THR A 425 -8.29 -5.18 -8.24
CA THR A 425 -7.35 -5.40 -9.36
C THR A 425 -7.31 -6.88 -9.76
N LYS A 426 -7.21 -7.78 -8.79
CA LYS A 426 -7.22 -9.23 -9.04
C LYS A 426 -8.53 -9.70 -9.67
N ALA A 427 -9.67 -9.17 -9.21
CA ALA A 427 -10.97 -9.50 -9.80
C ALA A 427 -11.07 -9.04 -11.28
N VAL A 428 -10.55 -7.86 -11.61
CA VAL A 428 -10.46 -7.34 -12.99
C VAL A 428 -9.58 -8.27 -13.85
N GLU A 429 -8.40 -8.63 -13.36
CA GLU A 429 -7.45 -9.51 -14.06
C GLU A 429 -8.03 -10.91 -14.30
N GLU A 430 -8.67 -11.52 -13.30
CA GLU A 430 -9.32 -12.83 -13.43
C GLU A 430 -10.49 -12.82 -14.41
N TRP A 431 -11.26 -11.73 -14.45
CA TRP A 431 -12.33 -11.55 -15.43
C TRP A 431 -11.77 -11.39 -16.84
N MET A 432 -10.79 -10.52 -17.03
CA MET A 432 -10.15 -10.31 -18.32
C MET A 432 -9.50 -11.59 -18.84
N ALA A 433 -8.83 -12.37 -17.99
CA ALA A 433 -8.26 -13.67 -18.35
C ALA A 433 -9.33 -14.68 -18.79
N ARG A 434 -10.53 -14.64 -18.20
CA ARG A 434 -11.66 -15.49 -18.64
C ARG A 434 -12.16 -15.09 -20.02
N ILE A 435 -12.27 -13.79 -20.30
CA ILE A 435 -12.66 -13.29 -21.62
C ILE A 435 -11.58 -13.63 -22.65
N GLU A 436 -10.30 -13.41 -22.35
CA GLU A 436 -9.16 -13.79 -23.22
C GLU A 436 -9.16 -15.29 -23.55
N SER A 437 -9.46 -16.15 -22.57
CA SER A 437 -9.60 -17.60 -22.78
C SER A 437 -10.81 -17.97 -23.64
N ALA A 438 -11.92 -17.24 -23.50
CA ALA A 438 -13.10 -17.42 -24.35
C ALA A 438 -12.79 -16.98 -25.79
N ASP A 439 -12.17 -15.82 -25.98
CA ASP A 439 -11.78 -15.29 -27.29
C ASP A 439 -10.76 -16.17 -27.99
N THR A 440 -9.77 -16.68 -27.27
CA THR A 440 -8.78 -17.60 -27.83
C THR A 440 -9.44 -18.88 -28.33
N ARG A 441 -10.44 -19.40 -27.61
CA ARG A 441 -11.22 -20.58 -28.03
C ARG A 441 -12.11 -20.28 -29.22
N ALA A 442 -12.81 -19.14 -29.22
CA ALA A 442 -13.63 -18.71 -30.34
C ALA A 442 -12.78 -18.53 -31.62
N PHE A 443 -11.63 -17.86 -31.51
CA PHE A 443 -10.68 -17.66 -32.60
C PHE A 443 -10.07 -18.97 -33.13
N SER A 444 -9.82 -19.94 -32.25
CA SER A 444 -9.21 -21.23 -32.64
C SER A 444 -10.22 -22.18 -33.28
N SER A 445 -11.48 -22.16 -32.81
CA SER A 445 -12.54 -23.03 -33.33
C SER A 445 -13.17 -22.50 -34.62
N ARG A 446 -13.27 -21.16 -34.76
CA ARG A 446 -13.86 -20.46 -35.91
C ARG A 446 -15.20 -21.05 -36.35
N GLU A 447 -16.05 -21.37 -35.39
CA GLU A 447 -17.40 -21.87 -35.67
C GLU A 447 -18.20 -20.81 -36.44
N GLU A 448 -19.13 -21.27 -37.28
CA GLU A 448 -20.03 -20.40 -38.03
C GLU A 448 -20.89 -19.57 -37.06
N GLY A 449 -20.94 -18.25 -37.27
CA GLY A 449 -21.59 -17.33 -36.33
C GLY A 449 -20.78 -17.03 -35.07
N SER A 450 -19.46 -17.25 -35.07
CA SER A 450 -18.56 -16.84 -33.97
C SER A 450 -18.31 -15.33 -33.89
N LEU A 451 -18.68 -14.58 -34.93
CA LEU A 451 -18.62 -13.12 -35.02
C LEU A 451 -20.04 -12.53 -35.08
N ASP A 452 -20.16 -11.28 -34.65
CA ASP A 452 -21.41 -10.51 -34.73
C ASP A 452 -21.29 -9.41 -35.80
N GLN A 453 -22.42 -8.82 -36.20
CA GLN A 453 -22.48 -7.66 -37.09
C GLN A 453 -23.23 -6.52 -36.40
N ASP A 454 -22.73 -5.29 -36.54
CA ASP A 454 -23.42 -4.09 -36.04
C ASP A 454 -24.58 -3.67 -36.96
N ALA A 455 -25.24 -2.56 -36.64
CA ALA A 455 -26.37 -2.04 -37.42
C ALA A 455 -25.96 -1.54 -38.82
N ASP A 456 -24.69 -1.20 -39.00
CA ASP A 456 -24.10 -0.72 -40.25
C ASP A 456 -23.51 -1.87 -41.09
N GLY A 457 -23.48 -3.08 -40.55
CA GLY A 457 -23.02 -4.31 -41.19
C GLY A 457 -21.55 -4.66 -40.92
N HIS A 458 -20.86 -3.90 -40.06
CA HIS A 458 -19.46 -4.17 -39.71
C HIS A 458 -19.33 -5.40 -38.82
N LEU A 459 -18.31 -6.22 -39.07
CA LEU A 459 -18.02 -7.39 -38.25
C LEU A 459 -17.38 -7.01 -36.91
N HIS A 460 -17.74 -7.71 -35.84
CA HIS A 460 -17.22 -7.52 -34.49
C HIS A 460 -17.02 -8.85 -33.74
N THR A 461 -16.12 -8.87 -32.75
CA THR A 461 -16.11 -9.99 -31.80
C THR A 461 -17.25 -9.85 -30.80
N LYS A 462 -17.80 -10.99 -30.35
CA LYS A 462 -18.88 -11.00 -29.34
C LYS A 462 -18.47 -10.40 -28.00
N SER A 463 -17.17 -10.43 -27.71
CA SER A 463 -16.60 -9.97 -26.45
C SER A 463 -16.38 -8.45 -26.37
N LEU A 464 -16.54 -7.70 -27.47
CA LEU A 464 -16.33 -6.25 -27.49
C LEU A 464 -17.17 -5.54 -26.41
N GLY A 465 -18.49 -5.79 -26.40
CA GLY A 465 -19.40 -5.18 -25.43
C GLY A 465 -19.21 -5.67 -23.99
N ASP A 466 -18.88 -6.95 -23.82
CA ASP A 466 -18.71 -7.59 -22.52
C ASP A 466 -17.53 -7.00 -21.75
N VAL A 467 -16.41 -6.74 -22.43
CA VAL A 467 -15.21 -6.12 -21.81
C VAL A 467 -15.57 -4.77 -21.19
N TRP A 468 -16.22 -3.90 -21.95
CA TRP A 468 -16.55 -2.55 -21.46
C TRP A 468 -17.66 -2.52 -20.43
N THR A 469 -18.62 -3.44 -20.53
CA THR A 469 -19.66 -3.62 -19.50
C THR A 469 -19.01 -4.03 -18.19
N MET A 470 -18.08 -4.99 -18.23
CA MET A 470 -17.38 -5.43 -17.03
C MET A 470 -16.46 -4.35 -16.45
N LEU A 471 -15.69 -3.63 -17.28
CA LEU A 471 -14.86 -2.53 -16.78
C LEU A 471 -15.69 -1.46 -16.05
N ARG A 472 -16.90 -1.15 -16.55
CA ARG A 472 -17.82 -0.21 -15.92
C ARG A 472 -18.33 -0.72 -14.56
N GLU A 473 -18.70 -1.98 -14.48
CA GLU A 473 -19.16 -2.60 -13.23
C GLU A 473 -18.04 -2.63 -12.16
N GLN A 474 -16.81 -2.99 -12.54
CA GLN A 474 -15.68 -2.96 -11.60
C GLN A 474 -15.29 -1.53 -11.20
N LEU A 475 -15.45 -0.55 -12.09
CA LEU A 475 -15.24 0.85 -11.75
C LEU A 475 -16.27 1.34 -10.73
N ALA A 476 -17.53 0.90 -10.82
CA ALA A 476 -18.56 1.22 -9.83
C ALA A 476 -18.26 0.60 -8.45
N VAL A 477 -17.63 -0.59 -8.40
CA VAL A 477 -17.16 -1.18 -7.14
C VAL A 477 -16.02 -0.34 -6.54
N ALA A 478 -15.09 0.14 -7.38
CA ALA A 478 -14.05 1.05 -6.93
C ALA A 478 -14.61 2.41 -6.46
N GLU A 479 -15.64 2.93 -7.13
CA GLU A 479 -16.36 4.16 -6.73
C GLU A 479 -16.97 4.04 -5.33
N ALA A 480 -17.56 2.87 -5.01
CA ALA A 480 -18.13 2.62 -3.69
C ALA A 480 -17.11 2.74 -2.54
N SER A 481 -15.81 2.69 -2.84
CA SER A 481 -14.75 2.94 -1.86
C SER A 481 -14.70 4.39 -1.35
N GLY A 482 -15.20 5.35 -2.13
CA GLY A 482 -15.18 6.78 -1.80
C GLY A 482 -13.79 7.41 -1.75
N ARG A 483 -12.74 6.71 -2.21
CA ARG A 483 -11.35 7.20 -2.19
C ARG A 483 -10.73 7.20 -3.58
N ALA A 484 -10.14 8.34 -3.94
CA ALA A 484 -9.54 8.56 -5.25
C ALA A 484 -8.34 7.64 -5.52
N ASP A 485 -7.48 7.41 -4.53
CA ASP A 485 -6.26 6.59 -4.65
C ASP A 485 -6.54 5.11 -5.01
N VAL A 486 -7.64 4.55 -4.49
CA VAL A 486 -8.11 3.22 -4.86
C VAL A 486 -8.59 3.20 -6.31
N VAL A 487 -9.43 4.17 -6.69
CA VAL A 487 -9.98 4.26 -8.06
C VAL A 487 -8.87 4.43 -9.08
N GLU A 488 -7.91 5.32 -8.85
CA GLU A 488 -6.74 5.55 -9.71
C GLU A 488 -5.98 4.25 -9.97
N GLY A 489 -5.66 3.51 -8.91
CA GLY A 489 -4.91 2.26 -9.06
C GLY A 489 -5.70 1.13 -9.73
N VAL A 490 -7.03 1.11 -9.61
CA VAL A 490 -7.91 0.18 -10.34
C VAL A 490 -7.96 0.57 -11.82
N VAL A 491 -8.09 1.86 -12.16
CA VAL A 491 -8.08 2.36 -13.54
C VAL A 491 -6.75 2.01 -14.24
N ASP A 492 -5.62 2.17 -13.56
CA ASP A 492 -4.32 1.73 -14.08
C ASP A 492 -4.30 0.22 -14.40
N ALA A 493 -4.93 -0.61 -13.55
CA ALA A 493 -5.03 -2.05 -13.79
C ALA A 493 -5.92 -2.36 -15.01
N MET A 494 -7.02 -1.62 -15.18
CA MET A 494 -7.90 -1.75 -16.34
C MET A 494 -7.17 -1.40 -17.65
N TYR A 495 -6.39 -0.32 -17.67
CA TYR A 495 -5.53 0.03 -18.81
C TYR A 495 -4.53 -1.09 -19.13
N ARG A 496 -3.85 -1.62 -18.11
CA ARG A 496 -2.92 -2.76 -18.29
C ARG A 496 -3.61 -4.00 -18.86
N ALA A 497 -4.82 -4.30 -18.40
CA ALA A 497 -5.58 -5.44 -18.89
C ALA A 497 -6.00 -5.27 -20.36
N LEU A 498 -6.42 -4.06 -20.76
CA LEU A 498 -6.72 -3.75 -22.16
C LEU A 498 -5.48 -3.88 -23.06
N GLN A 499 -4.31 -3.40 -22.61
CA GLN A 499 -3.04 -3.58 -23.33
C GLN A 499 -2.63 -5.06 -23.42
N SER A 500 -2.85 -5.85 -22.36
CA SER A 500 -2.60 -7.30 -22.37
C SER A 500 -3.42 -8.00 -23.46
N ARG A 501 -4.71 -7.67 -23.54
CA ARG A 501 -5.63 -8.20 -24.54
C ARG A 501 -5.20 -7.89 -25.97
N GLN A 502 -4.73 -6.67 -26.25
CA GLN A 502 -4.18 -6.31 -27.57
C GLN A 502 -2.98 -7.18 -27.94
N ARG A 503 -2.03 -7.37 -27.01
CA ARG A 503 -0.85 -8.24 -27.23
C ARG A 503 -1.24 -9.70 -27.44
N MET A 504 -2.27 -10.17 -26.72
CA MET A 504 -2.83 -11.50 -26.92
C MET A 504 -3.34 -11.65 -28.35
N TYR A 505 -4.19 -10.74 -28.85
CA TYR A 505 -4.70 -10.79 -30.22
C TYR A 505 -3.58 -10.75 -31.26
N GLN A 506 -2.61 -9.83 -31.12
CA GLN A 506 -1.47 -9.77 -32.03
C GLN A 506 -0.73 -11.11 -32.12
N THR A 507 -0.44 -11.72 -30.97
CA THR A 507 0.23 -13.02 -30.89
C THR A 507 -0.60 -14.15 -31.53
N LEU A 508 -1.93 -14.14 -31.30
CA LEU A 508 -2.83 -15.13 -31.89
C LEU A 508 -2.89 -15.00 -33.41
N LEU A 509 -3.01 -13.78 -33.92
CA LEU A 509 -3.08 -13.47 -35.34
C LEU A 509 -1.78 -13.86 -36.05
N ASP A 510 -0.62 -13.46 -35.51
CA ASP A 510 0.68 -13.77 -36.11
C ASP A 510 0.96 -15.28 -36.16
N ARG A 511 0.64 -15.98 -35.06
CA ARG A 511 0.80 -17.44 -34.99
C ARG A 511 -0.06 -18.13 -36.04
N GLU A 512 -1.26 -17.62 -36.27
CA GLU A 512 -2.18 -18.20 -37.23
C GLU A 512 -1.81 -17.90 -38.67
N PHE A 513 -1.40 -16.66 -38.94
CA PHE A 513 -0.85 -16.27 -40.24
C PHE A 513 0.29 -17.21 -40.65
N GLN A 514 1.23 -17.49 -39.73
CA GLN A 514 2.34 -18.41 -39.99
C GLN A 514 1.87 -19.83 -40.31
N LYS A 515 0.80 -20.33 -39.66
CA LYS A 515 0.25 -21.65 -40.00
C LYS A 515 -0.33 -21.66 -41.41
N ILE A 516 -1.12 -20.64 -41.75
CA ILE A 516 -1.75 -20.54 -43.07
C ILE A 516 -0.69 -20.35 -44.16
N GLU A 517 0.33 -19.53 -43.92
CA GLU A 517 1.45 -19.34 -44.84
C GLU A 517 2.18 -20.67 -45.15
N ASN A 518 2.40 -21.51 -44.12
CA ASN A 518 2.99 -22.83 -44.29
C ASN A 518 2.08 -23.80 -45.07
N LEU A 519 0.78 -23.78 -44.82
CA LEU A 519 -0.20 -24.60 -45.55
C LEU A 519 -0.30 -24.16 -47.02
N ALA A 520 -0.40 -22.86 -47.25
CA ALA A 520 -0.44 -22.23 -48.57
C ALA A 520 0.78 -22.58 -49.42
N ALA A 521 1.95 -22.82 -48.79
CA ALA A 521 3.15 -23.26 -49.48
C ALA A 521 3.01 -24.65 -50.13
N THR A 522 2.12 -25.51 -49.63
CA THR A 522 1.91 -26.88 -50.12
C THR A 522 0.60 -27.06 -50.89
N ALA A 523 -0.39 -26.21 -50.65
CA ALA A 523 -1.69 -26.27 -51.32
C ALA A 523 -1.60 -25.85 -52.80
N PRO A 524 -2.31 -26.54 -53.71
CA PRO A 524 -2.37 -26.15 -55.13
C PRO A 524 -3.34 -25.00 -55.39
N ASN A 525 -4.48 -24.94 -54.67
CA ASN A 525 -5.46 -23.86 -54.76
C ASN A 525 -5.76 -23.23 -53.39
N PRO A 526 -6.16 -21.93 -53.34
CA PRO A 526 -6.56 -21.27 -52.09
C PRO A 526 -7.76 -21.92 -51.39
N SER A 527 -8.70 -22.50 -52.15
CA SER A 527 -9.87 -23.20 -51.62
C SER A 527 -9.53 -24.45 -50.79
N ASP A 528 -8.32 -24.98 -50.94
CA ASP A 528 -7.86 -26.18 -50.24
C ASP A 528 -7.25 -25.85 -48.88
N ILE A 529 -7.13 -24.56 -48.55
CA ILE A 529 -6.57 -24.07 -47.28
C ILE A 529 -7.70 -23.95 -46.27
N GLU A 530 -7.76 -24.91 -45.35
CA GLU A 530 -8.77 -24.94 -44.29
C GLU A 530 -8.71 -23.68 -43.41
N GLY A 531 -9.86 -23.06 -43.17
CA GLY A 531 -10.00 -21.92 -42.26
C GLY A 531 -9.52 -20.57 -42.81
N LEU A 532 -9.24 -20.46 -44.11
CA LEU A 532 -8.76 -19.22 -44.74
C LEU A 532 -9.80 -18.08 -44.68
N SER A 533 -11.03 -18.34 -45.15
CA SER A 533 -12.12 -17.35 -45.16
C SER A 533 -12.47 -16.90 -43.74
N SER A 534 -12.57 -17.84 -42.80
CA SER A 534 -12.88 -17.49 -41.42
C SER A 534 -11.74 -16.70 -40.76
N TYR A 535 -10.47 -16.96 -41.10
CA TYR A 535 -9.38 -16.11 -40.62
C TYR A 535 -9.47 -14.67 -41.18
N GLN A 536 -9.84 -14.52 -42.45
CA GLN A 536 -10.09 -13.23 -43.09
C GLN A 536 -11.20 -12.44 -42.37
N ASP A 537 -12.33 -13.08 -42.05
CA ASP A 537 -13.42 -12.45 -41.30
C ASP A 537 -12.97 -12.02 -39.90
N TRP A 538 -12.17 -12.85 -39.22
CA TRP A 538 -11.61 -12.53 -37.90
C TRP A 538 -10.60 -11.38 -37.94
N LEU A 539 -9.80 -11.25 -39.00
CA LEU A 539 -8.90 -10.10 -39.19
C LEU A 539 -9.70 -8.80 -39.31
N VAL A 540 -10.78 -8.82 -40.09
CA VAL A 540 -11.67 -7.66 -40.27
C VAL A 540 -12.38 -7.32 -38.96
N ALA A 541 -12.95 -8.32 -38.28
CA ALA A 541 -13.66 -8.10 -37.02
C ALA A 541 -12.77 -7.49 -35.93
N ILE A 542 -11.56 -8.03 -35.74
CA ILE A 542 -10.62 -7.49 -34.76
C ILE A 542 -10.17 -6.07 -35.16
N ALA A 543 -9.95 -5.80 -36.45
CA ALA A 543 -9.59 -4.47 -36.93
C ALA A 543 -10.70 -3.43 -36.64
N ASN A 544 -11.95 -3.79 -36.90
CA ASN A 544 -13.14 -2.98 -36.61
C ASN A 544 -13.28 -2.72 -35.12
N ASP A 545 -13.14 -3.75 -34.28
CA ASP A 545 -13.21 -3.60 -32.82
C ASP A 545 -12.17 -2.60 -32.31
N GLN A 546 -10.95 -2.67 -32.83
CA GLN A 546 -9.87 -1.77 -32.40
C GLN A 546 -10.23 -0.31 -32.70
N ILE A 547 -10.77 -0.02 -33.88
CA ILE A 547 -11.20 1.34 -34.24
C ILE A 547 -12.45 1.75 -33.47
N THR A 548 -13.44 0.88 -33.33
CA THR A 548 -14.66 1.17 -32.56
C THR A 548 -14.35 1.55 -31.10
N ASN A 549 -13.26 1.02 -30.54
CA ASN A 549 -12.80 1.39 -29.20
C ASN A 549 -12.32 2.83 -29.09
N ILE A 550 -11.88 3.46 -30.20
CA ILE A 550 -11.27 4.79 -30.24
C ILE A 550 -11.97 5.79 -31.17
N ASP A 551 -12.98 5.36 -31.94
CA ASP A 551 -13.64 6.19 -32.94
C ASP A 551 -14.60 7.19 -32.29
N ASP A 552 -14.14 8.44 -32.19
CA ASP A 552 -14.91 9.55 -31.65
C ASP A 552 -15.35 10.48 -32.79
N ALA A 553 -16.63 10.42 -33.15
CA ALA A 553 -17.28 11.34 -34.08
C ALA A 553 -18.31 12.22 -33.34
N PRO A 554 -17.86 13.27 -32.62
CA PRO A 554 -18.76 14.13 -31.82
C PRO A 554 -19.79 14.89 -32.68
N GLN A 555 -19.54 15.04 -33.98
CA GLN A 555 -20.49 15.66 -34.92
C GLN A 555 -21.69 14.75 -35.19
N ASP A 556 -21.48 13.43 -35.13
CA ASP A 556 -22.51 12.40 -35.35
C ASP A 556 -23.08 11.84 -34.04
N GLY A 557 -22.65 12.40 -32.90
CA GLY A 557 -23.05 11.94 -31.57
C GLY A 557 -22.42 10.61 -31.15
N ILE A 558 -21.40 10.14 -31.87
CA ILE A 558 -20.68 8.90 -31.57
C ILE A 558 -19.58 9.23 -30.57
N THR A 559 -19.52 8.45 -29.50
CA THR A 559 -18.45 8.53 -28.51
C THR A 559 -17.88 7.13 -28.33
N SER A 560 -16.58 7.01 -28.50
CA SER A 560 -15.83 5.77 -28.42
C SER A 560 -15.95 5.15 -27.03
N PHE A 561 -15.75 3.84 -26.95
CA PHE A 561 -15.74 3.16 -25.66
C PHE A 561 -14.66 3.69 -24.73
N LEU A 562 -13.46 3.98 -25.26
CA LEU A 562 -12.35 4.50 -24.49
C LEU A 562 -12.61 5.92 -23.95
N THR A 563 -13.24 6.78 -24.75
CA THR A 563 -13.62 8.13 -24.29
C THR A 563 -14.75 8.09 -23.27
N ARG A 564 -15.75 7.20 -23.43
CA ARG A 564 -16.77 6.97 -22.39
C ARG A 564 -16.17 6.45 -21.09
N PHE A 565 -15.18 5.56 -21.17
CA PHE A 565 -14.46 5.08 -19.99
C PHE A 565 -13.71 6.22 -19.30
N LYS A 566 -13.01 7.07 -20.05
CA LYS A 566 -12.36 8.28 -19.52
C LYS A 566 -13.32 9.18 -18.76
N GLN A 567 -14.45 9.52 -19.38
CA GLN A 567 -15.49 10.35 -18.76
C GLN A 567 -16.07 9.74 -17.48
N SER A 568 -16.09 8.40 -17.36
CA SER A 568 -16.65 7.72 -16.19
C SER A 568 -15.73 7.75 -14.96
N TYR A 569 -14.40 7.64 -15.13
CA TYR A 569 -13.48 7.64 -13.99
C TYR A 569 -12.97 9.04 -13.62
N GLU A 570 -12.92 9.99 -14.58
CA GLU A 570 -12.39 11.34 -14.36
C GLU A 570 -13.00 12.10 -13.16
N PRO A 571 -14.32 12.03 -12.86
CA PRO A 571 -14.87 12.69 -11.67
C PRO A 571 -14.53 11.98 -10.34
N LEU A 572 -14.00 10.76 -10.39
CA LEU A 572 -13.76 9.90 -9.22
C LEU A 572 -12.31 9.95 -8.71
N VAL A 573 -11.42 10.56 -9.48
CA VAL A 573 -9.96 10.57 -9.25
C VAL A 573 -9.46 11.97 -8.88
N SER A 574 -8.20 12.08 -8.45
CA SER A 574 -7.60 13.38 -8.17
C SER A 574 -7.49 14.22 -9.45
N PRO A 575 -7.64 15.56 -9.40
CA PRO A 575 -7.54 16.41 -10.60
C PRO A 575 -6.20 16.31 -11.35
N SER A 576 -5.14 15.89 -10.67
CA SER A 576 -3.81 15.69 -11.27
C SER A 576 -3.67 14.38 -12.04
N TYR A 577 -4.42 13.34 -11.68
CA TYR A 577 -4.26 12.00 -12.25
C TYR A 577 -4.65 11.93 -13.74
N PRO A 578 -5.81 12.49 -14.18
CA PRO A 578 -6.18 12.58 -15.60
C PRO A 578 -5.18 13.33 -16.46
N LEU A 579 -4.37 14.23 -15.88
CA LEU A 579 -3.39 15.06 -16.58
C LEU A 579 -1.99 14.44 -16.63
N THR A 580 -1.77 13.32 -15.95
CA THR A 580 -0.45 12.69 -15.79
C THR A 580 -0.47 11.23 -16.23
N SER A 581 -0.59 10.29 -15.28
CA SER A 581 -0.49 8.85 -15.53
C SER A 581 -1.58 8.35 -16.46
N ALA A 582 -2.84 8.74 -16.21
CA ALA A 582 -3.98 8.29 -17.00
C ALA A 582 -3.92 8.78 -18.45
N GLN A 583 -3.46 10.01 -18.70
CA GLN A 583 -3.29 10.52 -20.06
C GLN A 583 -2.23 9.72 -20.82
N GLN A 584 -1.09 9.43 -20.19
CA GLN A 584 -0.04 8.61 -20.82
C GLN A 584 -0.55 7.21 -21.16
N HIS A 585 -1.27 6.56 -20.24
CA HIS A 585 -1.88 5.25 -20.49
C HIS A 585 -2.94 5.29 -21.59
N HIS A 586 -3.76 6.34 -21.62
CA HIS A 586 -4.78 6.54 -22.64
C HIS A 586 -4.17 6.74 -24.04
N ASP A 587 -3.15 7.60 -24.17
CA ASP A 587 -2.48 7.86 -25.45
C ASP A 587 -1.75 6.60 -25.95
N GLN A 588 -1.06 5.89 -25.05
CA GLN A 588 -0.40 4.63 -25.39
C GLN A 588 -1.39 3.57 -25.86
N LEU A 589 -2.52 3.42 -25.17
CA LEU A 589 -3.56 2.46 -25.52
C LEU A 589 -4.22 2.81 -26.86
N THR A 590 -4.47 4.10 -27.11
CA THR A 590 -5.03 4.61 -28.37
C THR A 590 -4.12 4.27 -29.55
N ASN A 591 -2.82 4.56 -29.43
CA ASN A 591 -1.85 4.19 -30.48
C ASN A 591 -1.81 2.67 -30.69
N SER A 592 -1.86 1.89 -29.61
CA SER A 592 -1.84 0.42 -29.69
C SER A 592 -3.09 -0.15 -30.40
N TYR A 593 -4.25 0.51 -30.28
CA TYR A 593 -5.46 0.16 -31.05
C TYR A 593 -5.26 0.41 -32.55
N VAL A 594 -4.72 1.57 -32.92
CA VAL A 594 -4.41 1.90 -34.33
C VAL A 594 -3.38 0.92 -34.90
N ASP A 595 -2.32 0.63 -34.15
CA ASP A 595 -1.25 -0.30 -34.56
C ASP A 595 -1.79 -1.71 -34.81
N LEU A 596 -2.60 -2.25 -33.88
CA LEU A 596 -3.18 -3.58 -34.04
C LEU A 596 -4.19 -3.63 -35.19
N SER A 597 -5.00 -2.59 -35.37
CA SER A 597 -5.94 -2.52 -36.50
C SER A 597 -5.20 -2.52 -37.84
N THR A 598 -4.17 -1.67 -37.97
CA THR A 598 -3.33 -1.59 -39.17
C THR A 598 -2.60 -2.91 -39.41
N HIS A 599 -2.11 -3.57 -38.35
CA HIS A 599 -1.48 -4.88 -38.43
C HIS A 599 -2.44 -5.96 -38.97
N CYS A 600 -3.72 -5.94 -38.56
CA CYS A 600 -4.73 -6.84 -39.10
C CYS A 600 -4.91 -6.65 -40.62
N LEU A 601 -5.01 -5.41 -41.09
CA LEU A 601 -5.12 -5.10 -42.52
C LEU A 601 -3.86 -5.46 -43.31
N HIS A 602 -2.69 -5.25 -42.71
CA HIS A 602 -1.41 -5.67 -43.28
C HIS A 602 -1.34 -7.20 -43.45
N LEU A 603 -1.72 -7.96 -42.41
CA LEU A 603 -1.81 -9.42 -42.49
C LEU A 603 -2.85 -9.87 -43.52
N PHE A 604 -3.99 -9.17 -43.61
CA PHE A 604 -5.01 -9.43 -44.61
C PHE A 604 -4.45 -9.27 -46.03
N ALA A 605 -3.81 -8.14 -46.33
CA ALA A 605 -3.20 -7.89 -47.63
C ALA A 605 -2.14 -8.95 -47.95
N ARG A 606 -1.24 -9.25 -47.01
CA ARG A 606 -0.21 -10.29 -47.18
C ARG A 606 -0.79 -11.67 -47.42
N LEU A 607 -1.92 -12.00 -46.79
CA LEU A 607 -2.59 -13.28 -46.95
C LEU A 607 -2.99 -13.50 -48.42
N LEU A 608 -3.58 -12.49 -49.07
CA LEU A 608 -3.94 -12.57 -50.50
C LEU A 608 -2.72 -12.90 -51.39
N PHE A 609 -1.54 -12.38 -51.06
CA PHE A 609 -0.32 -12.66 -51.83
C PHE A 609 0.29 -14.03 -51.55
N THR A 610 0.10 -14.59 -50.35
CA THR A 610 0.57 -15.94 -50.01
C THR A 610 -0.37 -17.03 -50.51
N THR A 611 -1.67 -16.72 -50.66
CA THR A 611 -2.70 -17.64 -51.15
C THR A 611 -3.00 -17.44 -52.63
N ASP A 612 -3.75 -16.39 -52.97
CA ASP A 612 -4.41 -16.20 -54.26
C ASP A 612 -3.42 -15.79 -55.37
N PHE A 613 -2.47 -14.91 -55.06
CA PHE A 613 -1.51 -14.41 -56.06
C PHE A 613 -0.24 -15.24 -56.18
N ARG A 614 -0.06 -16.28 -55.37
CA ARG A 614 1.18 -17.07 -55.31
C ARG A 614 1.65 -17.58 -56.66
N ASN A 615 0.73 -18.06 -57.48
CA ASN A 615 1.07 -18.61 -58.80
C ASN A 615 1.32 -17.51 -59.83
N VAL A 616 0.51 -16.44 -59.79
CA VAL A 616 0.68 -15.25 -60.65
C VAL A 616 2.03 -14.59 -60.38
N LEU A 617 2.44 -14.49 -59.11
CA LEU A 617 3.73 -13.89 -58.72
C LEU A 617 4.94 -14.58 -59.36
N LYS A 618 4.90 -15.91 -59.55
CA LYS A 618 6.00 -16.67 -60.17
C LYS A 618 6.17 -16.37 -61.66
N THR A 619 5.17 -15.76 -62.30
CA THR A 619 5.20 -15.42 -63.73
C THR A 619 5.97 -14.15 -64.01
N PHE A 620 6.04 -13.21 -63.04
CA PHE A 620 6.67 -11.91 -63.23
C PHE A 620 8.16 -12.04 -63.58
N PHE A 621 8.57 -11.25 -64.58
CA PHE A 621 9.93 -11.18 -65.14
C PHE A 621 10.49 -12.48 -65.74
N VAL A 622 9.69 -13.55 -65.87
CA VAL A 622 10.09 -14.81 -66.50
C VAL A 622 9.64 -14.84 -67.97
N PRO A 623 10.55 -14.96 -68.96
CA PRO A 623 10.18 -15.11 -70.37
C PRO A 623 9.82 -16.56 -70.74
N PRO A 624 8.87 -16.80 -71.67
CA PRO A 624 8.03 -15.83 -72.37
C PRO A 624 6.75 -15.45 -71.59
N THR A 625 6.46 -16.09 -70.46
CA THR A 625 5.19 -16.02 -69.73
C THR A 625 4.81 -14.59 -69.34
N TRP A 626 5.72 -13.81 -68.75
CA TRP A 626 5.44 -12.43 -68.33
C TRP A 626 5.03 -11.49 -69.48
N TYR A 627 5.55 -11.72 -70.68
CA TYR A 627 5.27 -10.87 -71.84
C TYR A 627 3.96 -11.25 -72.55
N GLN A 628 3.50 -12.50 -72.38
CA GLN A 628 2.29 -13.02 -73.03
C GLN A 628 1.07 -12.94 -72.12
N GLU A 629 1.26 -13.18 -70.83
CA GLU A 629 0.20 -13.15 -69.83
C GLU A 629 -0.05 -11.73 -69.31
N ARG A 630 -1.31 -11.46 -68.95
CA ARG A 630 -1.70 -10.21 -68.30
C ARG A 630 -1.79 -10.40 -66.78
N SER A 631 -0.67 -10.82 -66.19
CA SER A 631 -0.57 -11.14 -64.75
C SER A 631 -1.02 -9.99 -63.86
N MET A 632 -0.69 -8.75 -64.21
CA MET A 632 -1.13 -7.57 -63.44
C MET A 632 -2.64 -7.34 -63.51
N GLN A 633 -3.27 -7.58 -64.67
CA GLN A 633 -4.72 -7.48 -64.83
C GLN A 633 -5.44 -8.55 -64.01
N GLN A 634 -4.89 -9.76 -63.94
CA GLN A 634 -5.45 -10.83 -63.09
C GLN A 634 -5.49 -10.41 -61.62
N ILE A 635 -4.40 -9.82 -61.10
CA ILE A 635 -4.35 -9.33 -59.71
C ILE A 635 -5.39 -8.23 -59.48
N THR A 636 -5.49 -7.24 -60.37
CA THR A 636 -6.46 -6.15 -60.21
C THR A 636 -7.92 -6.63 -60.29
N THR A 637 -8.22 -7.64 -61.11
CA THR A 637 -9.56 -8.25 -61.15
C THR A 637 -9.89 -8.98 -59.85
N THR A 638 -8.94 -9.75 -59.30
CA THR A 638 -9.17 -10.38 -57.98
C THR A 638 -9.30 -9.34 -56.86
N PHE A 639 -8.55 -8.24 -56.90
CA PHE A 639 -8.77 -7.12 -55.99
C PHE A 639 -10.17 -6.52 -56.14
N GLU A 640 -10.67 -6.38 -57.36
CA GLU A 640 -12.05 -5.93 -57.62
C GLU A 640 -13.06 -6.88 -56.98
N ASP A 641 -12.85 -8.19 -57.06
CA ASP A 641 -13.72 -9.21 -56.45
C ASP A 641 -13.77 -9.09 -54.91
N TYR A 642 -12.64 -8.79 -54.25
CA TYR A 642 -12.57 -8.60 -52.80
C TYR A 642 -13.08 -7.22 -52.33
N LEU A 643 -12.91 -6.17 -53.13
CA LEU A 643 -13.28 -4.80 -52.73
C LEU A 643 -14.69 -4.40 -53.19
N SER A 644 -15.23 -5.06 -54.22
CA SER A 644 -16.51 -4.67 -54.84
C SER A 644 -17.36 -5.84 -55.35
N GLY A 645 -16.81 -7.06 -55.40
CA GLY A 645 -17.49 -8.26 -55.88
C GLY A 645 -18.37 -8.95 -54.84
N GLU A 646 -18.54 -10.26 -54.97
CA GLU A 646 -19.40 -11.08 -54.09
C GLU A 646 -18.86 -11.17 -52.65
N ASN A 647 -17.54 -11.05 -52.48
CA ASN A 647 -16.85 -11.04 -51.19
C ASN A 647 -16.47 -9.61 -50.78
N ASN A 648 -17.38 -8.65 -50.92
CA ASN A 648 -17.11 -7.24 -50.67
C ASN A 648 -16.80 -6.94 -49.20
N ILE A 649 -15.51 -6.88 -48.89
CA ILE A 649 -15.02 -6.60 -47.53
C ILE A 649 -15.28 -5.14 -47.13
N MET A 650 -15.41 -4.22 -48.08
CA MET A 650 -15.69 -2.82 -47.79
C MET A 650 -17.05 -2.62 -47.11
N GLN A 651 -18.00 -3.55 -47.28
CA GLN A 651 -19.30 -3.50 -46.59
C GLN A 651 -19.22 -3.87 -45.12
N VAL A 652 -18.29 -4.76 -44.77
CA VAL A 652 -18.12 -5.28 -43.40
C VAL A 652 -16.97 -4.63 -42.64
N LEU A 653 -16.23 -3.73 -43.29
CA LEU A 653 -15.07 -3.03 -42.75
C LEU A 653 -15.43 -1.57 -42.42
N HIS A 654 -15.00 -1.10 -41.27
CA HIS A 654 -15.21 0.27 -40.82
C HIS A 654 -14.73 1.30 -41.86
N PRO A 655 -15.46 2.41 -42.12
CA PRO A 655 -15.13 3.35 -43.20
C PRO A 655 -13.72 3.95 -43.12
N SER A 656 -13.24 4.26 -41.91
CA SER A 656 -11.90 4.81 -41.71
C SER A 656 -10.77 3.82 -42.05
N LEU A 657 -11.07 2.52 -42.08
CA LEU A 657 -10.11 1.46 -42.41
C LEU A 657 -10.05 1.15 -43.91
N GLN A 658 -11.08 1.50 -44.67
CA GLN A 658 -11.15 1.27 -46.11
C GLN A 658 -9.97 1.88 -46.88
N PRO A 659 -9.62 3.19 -46.72
CA PRO A 659 -8.48 3.76 -47.43
C PRO A 659 -7.14 3.13 -47.01
N ILE A 660 -7.02 2.71 -45.74
CA ILE A 660 -5.83 2.04 -45.20
C ILE A 660 -5.66 0.66 -45.83
N LEU A 661 -6.74 -0.12 -45.95
CA LEU A 661 -6.69 -1.44 -46.58
C LEU A 661 -6.27 -1.33 -48.06
N VAL A 662 -6.81 -0.36 -48.80
CA VAL A 662 -6.45 -0.11 -50.20
C VAL A 662 -4.96 0.25 -50.32
N GLU A 663 -4.44 1.07 -49.42
CA GLU A 663 -3.03 1.43 -49.39
C GLU A 663 -2.12 0.23 -49.05
N GLU A 664 -2.48 -0.59 -48.06
CA GLU A 664 -1.75 -1.81 -47.70
C GLU A 664 -1.75 -2.85 -48.83
N MET A 665 -2.87 -3.02 -49.55
CA MET A 665 -2.95 -3.89 -50.72
C MET A 665 -2.02 -3.41 -51.86
N ALA A 666 -2.01 -2.10 -52.12
CA ALA A 666 -1.15 -1.49 -53.13
C ALA A 666 0.34 -1.59 -52.77
N GLU A 667 0.69 -1.40 -51.50
CA GLU A 667 2.06 -1.51 -51.01
C GLU A 667 2.55 -2.97 -51.02
N THR A 668 1.69 -3.91 -50.61
CA THR A 668 2.01 -5.35 -50.67
C THR A 668 2.18 -5.80 -52.12
N LEU A 669 1.38 -5.26 -53.05
CA LEU A 669 1.57 -5.49 -54.49
C LEU A 669 2.93 -4.97 -54.97
N LEU A 670 3.28 -3.73 -54.62
CA LEU A 670 4.54 -3.11 -55.02
C LEU A 670 5.75 -3.89 -54.53
N THR A 671 5.76 -4.25 -53.24
CA THR A 671 6.85 -5.01 -52.62
C THR A 671 6.96 -6.42 -53.23
N SER A 672 5.84 -7.09 -53.48
CA SER A 672 5.80 -8.41 -54.13
C SER A 672 6.25 -8.36 -55.60
N TYR A 673 5.85 -7.31 -56.33
CA TYR A 673 6.27 -7.07 -57.71
C TYR A 673 7.79 -6.86 -57.78
N LEU A 674 8.35 -5.96 -56.97
CA LEU A 674 9.80 -5.70 -56.96
C LEU A 674 10.61 -6.90 -56.44
N SER A 675 10.04 -7.72 -55.56
CA SER A 675 10.69 -8.94 -55.06
C SER A 675 10.72 -10.07 -56.08
N SER A 676 9.85 -10.03 -57.10
CA SER A 676 9.74 -11.05 -58.16
C SER A 676 11.00 -11.17 -59.03
N VAL A 677 11.96 -10.25 -58.91
CA VAL A 677 13.31 -10.37 -59.51
C VAL A 677 14.07 -11.62 -59.02
N HIS A 678 13.68 -12.17 -57.87
CA HIS A 678 14.24 -13.41 -57.33
C HIS A 678 13.59 -14.70 -57.89
N ASN A 679 12.60 -14.59 -58.78
CA ASN A 679 11.94 -15.75 -59.35
C ASN A 679 12.92 -16.64 -60.14
N ARG A 680 12.68 -17.96 -60.12
CA ARG A 680 13.52 -18.92 -60.85
C ARG A 680 13.27 -18.77 -62.35
N GLY A 681 14.32 -18.45 -63.11
CA GLY A 681 14.25 -18.33 -64.57
C GLY A 681 14.10 -16.90 -65.08
N VAL A 682 14.20 -15.89 -64.20
CA VAL A 682 14.20 -14.48 -64.61
C VAL A 682 15.43 -14.19 -65.46
N LYS A 683 15.19 -13.71 -66.68
CA LYS A 683 16.23 -13.23 -67.60
C LYS A 683 15.64 -12.21 -68.57
N ILE A 684 16.06 -10.96 -68.46
CA ILE A 684 15.59 -9.85 -69.30
C ILE A 684 16.61 -9.65 -70.42
N ARG A 685 16.20 -9.87 -71.68
CA ARG A 685 17.07 -9.63 -72.84
C ARG A 685 16.94 -8.19 -73.31
N LEU A 686 17.89 -7.35 -72.91
CA LEU A 686 17.78 -5.89 -73.03
C LEU A 686 17.62 -5.37 -74.46
N ARG A 687 18.08 -6.14 -75.47
CA ARG A 687 18.03 -5.76 -76.89
C ARG A 687 16.89 -6.37 -77.68
N ILE A 688 16.19 -7.35 -77.10
CA ILE A 688 15.21 -8.18 -77.82
C ILE A 688 13.82 -8.03 -77.20
N ASP A 689 13.74 -8.01 -75.86
CA ASP A 689 12.47 -8.01 -75.17
C ASP A 689 11.99 -6.58 -74.88
N PRO A 690 10.70 -6.25 -75.07
CA PRO A 690 10.14 -4.91 -74.80
C PRO A 690 9.83 -4.71 -73.30
N TYR A 691 10.80 -4.99 -72.42
CA TYR A 691 10.60 -4.96 -70.96
C TYR A 691 10.19 -3.60 -70.40
N THR A 692 10.69 -2.50 -70.98
CA THR A 692 10.33 -1.14 -70.56
C THR A 692 8.86 -0.83 -70.84
N GLU A 693 8.36 -1.21 -72.01
CA GLU A 693 6.95 -1.01 -72.35
C GLU A 693 6.05 -1.92 -71.53
N LYS A 694 6.49 -3.15 -71.21
CA LYS A 694 5.73 -4.05 -70.35
C LYS A 694 5.64 -3.58 -68.90
N ILE A 695 6.73 -3.06 -68.32
CA ILE A 695 6.70 -2.45 -66.97
C ILE A 695 5.76 -1.24 -66.94
N LYS A 696 5.78 -0.40 -67.98
CA LYS A 696 4.84 0.73 -68.09
C LYS A 696 3.38 0.27 -68.17
N ASP A 697 3.09 -0.74 -68.99
CA ASP A 697 1.76 -1.36 -69.12
C ASP A 697 1.27 -1.91 -67.76
N ASP A 698 2.14 -2.63 -67.03
CA ASP A 698 1.86 -3.14 -65.69
C ASP A 698 1.55 -1.99 -64.71
N VAL A 699 2.36 -0.92 -64.67
CA VAL A 699 2.12 0.25 -63.78
C VAL A 699 0.85 1.00 -64.15
N VAL A 700 0.56 1.19 -65.45
CA VAL A 700 -0.66 1.84 -65.92
C VAL A 700 -1.89 1.04 -65.50
N THR A 701 -1.83 -0.30 -65.58
CA THR A 701 -2.92 -1.17 -65.13
C THR A 701 -3.20 -0.99 -63.64
N VAL A 702 -2.15 -0.94 -62.81
CA VAL A 702 -2.27 -0.69 -61.36
C VAL A 702 -2.88 0.69 -61.09
N PHE A 703 -2.39 1.74 -61.75
CA PHE A 703 -2.91 3.09 -61.55
C PHE A 703 -4.35 3.26 -62.03
N GLN A 704 -4.75 2.59 -63.11
CA GLN A 704 -6.15 2.60 -63.58
C GLN A 704 -7.09 1.99 -62.55
N PHE A 705 -6.67 0.91 -61.87
CA PHE A 705 -7.45 0.30 -60.81
C PHE A 705 -7.55 1.21 -59.57
N PHE A 706 -6.41 1.62 -59.01
CA PHE A 706 -6.38 2.42 -57.78
C PHE A 706 -6.91 3.86 -57.95
N GLN A 707 -7.06 4.36 -59.18
CA GLN A 707 -7.74 5.61 -59.45
C GLN A 707 -9.21 5.60 -59.00
N GLY A 708 -9.84 4.41 -58.88
CA GLY A 708 -11.17 4.25 -58.29
C GLY A 708 -11.26 4.64 -56.81
N TYR A 709 -10.13 4.78 -56.11
CA TYR A 709 -10.03 5.06 -54.68
C TYR A 709 -9.26 6.37 -54.43
N PRO A 710 -9.91 7.54 -54.58
CA PRO A 710 -9.23 8.83 -54.63
C PRO A 710 -8.50 9.21 -53.33
N GLU A 711 -8.99 8.74 -52.18
CA GLU A 711 -8.40 9.04 -50.86
C GLU A 711 -7.00 8.43 -50.69
N SER A 712 -6.77 7.21 -51.19
CA SER A 712 -5.48 6.51 -51.09
C SER A 712 -4.57 6.73 -52.31
N PHE A 713 -5.13 7.19 -53.44
CA PHE A 713 -4.43 7.16 -54.73
C PHE A 713 -3.15 7.99 -54.79
N GLU A 714 -3.13 9.19 -54.19
CA GLU A 714 -1.93 10.05 -54.19
C GLU A 714 -0.78 9.41 -53.40
N GLY A 715 -1.06 8.84 -52.22
CA GLY A 715 -0.07 8.11 -51.43
C GLY A 715 0.48 6.88 -52.16
N ILE A 716 -0.41 6.15 -52.84
CA ILE A 716 -0.03 4.99 -53.67
C ILE A 716 0.89 5.42 -54.81
N LYS A 717 0.57 6.49 -55.55
CA LYS A 717 1.43 6.97 -56.64
C LYS A 717 2.84 7.28 -56.15
N ASP A 718 2.96 7.98 -55.02
CA ASP A 718 4.24 8.38 -54.47
C ASP A 718 5.11 7.18 -54.08
N LYS A 719 4.52 6.15 -53.46
CA LYS A 719 5.19 4.88 -53.17
C LYS A 719 5.63 4.15 -54.45
N TRP A 720 4.77 4.11 -55.48
CA TRP A 720 5.05 3.41 -56.75
C TRP A 720 6.08 4.09 -57.66
N ARG A 721 6.50 5.33 -57.38
CA ARG A 721 7.55 6.02 -58.16
C ARG A 721 8.87 5.24 -58.21
N VAL A 722 9.13 4.40 -57.20
CA VAL A 722 10.33 3.56 -57.13
C VAL A 722 10.46 2.59 -58.31
N VAL A 723 9.35 2.21 -58.95
CA VAL A 723 9.35 1.34 -60.14
C VAL A 723 10.07 2.03 -61.31
N ASN A 724 10.02 3.37 -61.40
CA ASN A 724 10.76 4.12 -62.40
C ASN A 724 12.26 4.05 -62.15
N ASP A 725 12.71 4.14 -60.89
CA ASP A 725 14.12 3.98 -60.54
C ASP A 725 14.61 2.53 -60.73
N PHE A 726 13.75 1.53 -60.51
CA PHE A 726 13.98 0.14 -60.91
C PHE A 726 14.16 -0.02 -62.44
N GLN A 727 13.28 0.59 -63.23
CA GLN A 727 13.37 0.62 -64.69
C GLN A 727 14.66 1.32 -65.16
N ASN A 728 15.06 2.43 -64.51
CA ASN A 728 16.30 3.14 -64.81
C ASN A 728 17.53 2.26 -64.57
N LEU A 729 17.54 1.48 -63.48
CA LEU A 729 18.61 0.54 -63.17
C LEU A 729 18.72 -0.60 -64.20
N LEU A 730 17.59 -1.08 -64.72
CA LEU A 730 17.56 -2.10 -65.78
C LEU A 730 18.01 -1.55 -67.14
N SER A 731 17.63 -0.31 -67.46
CA SER A 731 17.93 0.32 -68.77
C SER A 731 19.30 0.98 -68.86
N ALA A 732 20.01 1.16 -67.73
CA ALA A 732 21.35 1.72 -67.71
C ALA A 732 22.35 0.90 -68.56
N GLU A 733 23.19 1.60 -69.35
CA GLU A 733 24.20 0.96 -70.20
C GLU A 733 25.29 0.25 -69.39
N LYS A 734 25.82 -0.84 -69.94
CA LYS A 734 26.92 -1.59 -69.34
C LYS A 734 28.14 -0.69 -69.11
N ASN A 735 28.64 -0.67 -67.87
CA ASN A 735 29.89 0.02 -67.53
C ASN A 735 31.01 -0.43 -68.49
N ALA A 736 31.65 0.53 -69.18
CA ALA A 736 32.76 0.23 -70.06
C ALA A 736 33.84 -0.54 -69.28
N ALA A 737 34.25 -1.72 -69.77
CA ALA A 737 35.26 -2.53 -69.12
C ALA A 737 36.55 -1.69 -68.96
N GLY A 738 37.04 -1.58 -67.73
CA GLY A 738 38.36 -1.00 -67.46
C GLY A 738 39.43 -1.76 -68.24
N GLY A 739 39.89 -1.16 -69.35
CA GLY A 739 41.06 -1.64 -70.08
C GLY A 739 42.32 -1.38 -69.25
N GLY A 740 42.91 -2.43 -68.71
CA GLY A 740 44.31 -2.39 -68.31
C GLY A 740 45.20 -2.37 -69.56
N GLY A 741 46.02 -1.33 -69.70
CA GLY A 741 47.15 -1.33 -70.64
C GLY A 741 47.53 0.02 -71.27
N GLY A 742 48.53 0.70 -70.67
CA GLY A 742 49.62 1.37 -71.39
C GLY A 742 49.37 2.70 -72.12
N GLY A 743 49.90 3.78 -71.53
CA GLY A 743 50.73 4.78 -72.24
C GLY A 743 50.06 5.99 -72.90
N GLY A 744 50.59 7.19 -72.57
CA GLY A 744 50.54 8.38 -73.43
C GLY A 744 49.63 9.50 -72.92
N GLY A 745 50.24 10.58 -72.42
CA GLY A 745 49.52 11.71 -71.83
C GLY A 745 48.85 12.66 -72.82
N ALA A 746 47.91 13.45 -72.32
CA ALA A 746 47.62 14.81 -72.77
C ALA A 746 46.75 15.52 -71.73
N MET A 747 47.20 16.70 -71.30
CA MET A 747 46.44 17.70 -70.55
C MET A 747 45.22 18.17 -71.36
N GLY A 748 44.06 18.31 -70.71
CA GLY A 748 42.86 18.93 -71.29
C GLY A 748 41.83 19.30 -70.22
N ILE A 749 41.49 20.58 -70.17
CA ILE A 749 40.65 21.27 -69.17
C ILE A 749 39.15 21.08 -69.47
N GLY A 750 38.34 20.95 -68.41
CA GLY A 750 36.95 21.45 -68.36
C GLY A 750 35.84 20.41 -68.44
N GLY A 751 35.12 20.20 -67.32
CA GLY A 751 33.87 19.44 -67.30
C GLY A 751 33.46 19.01 -65.89
N THR A 752 32.33 19.52 -65.41
CA THR A 752 31.72 19.28 -64.11
C THR A 752 31.45 17.80 -63.82
N GLY A 753 32.00 17.30 -62.71
CA GLY A 753 31.52 16.18 -61.88
C GLY A 753 30.74 15.05 -62.56
N ALA A 754 31.35 14.31 -63.49
CA ALA A 754 30.91 12.96 -63.83
C ALA A 754 31.61 11.98 -62.88
N GLY A 755 30.83 11.23 -62.09
CA GLY A 755 31.34 10.22 -61.16
C GLY A 755 32.18 9.17 -61.88
N ALA A 756 33.27 8.73 -61.25
CA ALA A 756 34.23 7.80 -61.82
C ALA A 756 33.74 6.33 -61.95
N GLY A 757 32.42 6.09 -61.95
CA GLY A 757 31.80 4.77 -62.13
C GLY A 757 30.68 4.88 -63.15
N GLY A 758 30.68 4.03 -64.19
CA GLY A 758 29.80 4.20 -65.36
C GLY A 758 28.27 4.23 -65.11
N PRO A 759 27.45 4.23 -66.18
CA PRO A 759 26.02 4.54 -66.12
C PRO A 759 25.18 3.71 -65.13
N ILE A 760 25.56 2.45 -64.84
CA ILE A 760 24.88 1.62 -63.83
C ILE A 760 25.16 2.12 -62.41
N VAL A 761 26.36 2.62 -62.15
CA VAL A 761 26.75 3.18 -60.85
C VAL A 761 26.00 4.49 -60.59
N ASP A 762 25.84 5.34 -61.61
CA ASP A 762 25.06 6.58 -61.51
C ASP A 762 23.57 6.29 -61.23
N ALA A 763 22.99 5.30 -61.91
CA ALA A 763 21.61 4.87 -61.66
C ALA A 763 21.42 4.32 -60.24
N PHE A 764 22.38 3.52 -59.74
CA PHE A 764 22.38 3.05 -58.35
C PHE A 764 22.55 4.20 -57.34
N ALA A 765 23.44 5.15 -57.61
CA ALA A 765 23.65 6.32 -56.74
C ALA A 765 22.37 7.18 -56.64
N ALA A 766 21.69 7.41 -57.76
CA ALA A 766 20.43 8.13 -57.79
C ALA A 766 19.31 7.41 -57.04
N LEU A 767 19.21 6.08 -57.19
CA LEU A 767 18.28 5.25 -56.42
C LEU A 767 18.60 5.32 -54.92
N LYS A 768 19.86 5.16 -54.54
CA LYS A 768 20.31 5.17 -53.14
C LYS A 768 20.14 6.53 -52.47
N ALA A 769 20.24 7.63 -53.22
CA ALA A 769 19.99 8.98 -52.72
C ALA A 769 18.52 9.24 -52.42
N LYS A 770 17.59 8.67 -53.19
CA LYS A 770 16.14 8.78 -52.95
C LYS A 770 15.62 7.78 -51.92
N TYR A 771 16.16 6.56 -51.94
CA TYR A 771 15.77 5.43 -51.11
C TYR A 771 16.99 4.94 -50.34
N TRP A 772 17.30 5.62 -49.24
CA TRP A 772 18.53 5.38 -48.46
C TRP A 772 18.59 3.96 -47.87
N ASP A 773 17.44 3.34 -47.65
CA ASP A 773 17.18 2.03 -47.07
C ASP A 773 17.23 0.87 -48.08
N VAL A 774 17.42 1.13 -49.38
CA VAL A 774 17.53 0.06 -50.39
C VAL A 774 18.66 -0.92 -50.06
N GLN A 775 18.33 -2.22 -50.08
CA GLN A 775 19.27 -3.29 -49.80
C GLN A 775 20.12 -3.64 -51.02
N LEU A 776 21.41 -3.86 -50.79
CA LEU A 776 22.36 -4.22 -51.84
C LEU A 776 22.11 -5.62 -52.41
N SER A 777 21.52 -6.52 -51.62
CA SER A 777 21.06 -7.85 -52.05
C SER A 777 20.02 -7.75 -53.17
N TRP A 778 19.01 -6.90 -52.98
CA TRP A 778 18.00 -6.65 -54.01
C TRP A 778 18.62 -6.07 -55.28
N VAL A 779 19.49 -5.05 -55.17
CA VAL A 779 20.20 -4.47 -56.33
C VAL A 779 21.04 -5.52 -57.06
N GLU A 780 21.71 -6.41 -56.32
CA GLU A 780 22.44 -7.54 -56.90
C GLU A 780 21.52 -8.48 -57.68
N ALA A 781 20.34 -8.79 -57.15
CA ALA A 781 19.33 -9.61 -57.84
C ALA A 781 18.84 -8.93 -59.13
N VAL A 782 18.53 -7.63 -59.09
CA VAL A 782 18.13 -6.86 -60.28
C VAL A 782 19.20 -6.92 -61.38
N LEU A 783 20.47 -6.73 -61.04
CA LEU A 783 21.56 -6.80 -62.02
C LEU A 783 21.72 -8.22 -62.61
N ARG A 784 21.55 -9.26 -61.80
CA ARG A 784 21.62 -10.67 -62.23
C ARG A 784 20.49 -11.06 -63.19
N CYS A 785 19.39 -10.33 -63.19
CA CYS A 785 18.28 -10.54 -64.13
C CYS A 785 18.65 -10.14 -65.57
N ARG A 786 19.68 -9.31 -65.78
CA ARG A 786 20.08 -8.84 -67.11
C ARG A 786 20.83 -9.93 -67.88
N ASP A 787 20.58 -10.04 -69.19
CA ASP A 787 21.31 -10.99 -70.05
C ASP A 787 22.78 -10.63 -70.28
N ASP A 788 23.14 -9.35 -70.15
CA ASP A 788 24.49 -8.80 -70.30
C ASP A 788 25.31 -8.75 -68.98
N PHE A 789 24.77 -9.33 -67.90
CA PHE A 789 25.36 -9.31 -66.57
C PHE A 789 26.78 -9.88 -66.53
N ASP A 790 27.68 -9.18 -65.85
CA ASP A 790 29.01 -9.67 -65.50
C ASP A 790 29.42 -9.27 -64.08
N ARG A 791 30.39 -10.00 -63.52
CA ARG A 791 30.89 -9.77 -62.15
C ARG A 791 31.50 -8.37 -61.96
N GLY A 792 31.96 -7.72 -63.02
CA GLY A 792 32.52 -6.37 -63.00
C GLY A 792 31.46 -5.30 -62.70
N MET A 793 30.24 -5.43 -63.24
CA MET A 793 29.11 -4.55 -62.89
C MET A 793 28.83 -4.57 -61.40
N LEU A 794 28.72 -5.78 -60.82
CA LEU A 794 28.43 -5.96 -59.40
C LEU A 794 29.58 -5.42 -58.53
N SER A 795 30.84 -5.64 -58.93
CA SER A 795 32.01 -5.09 -58.23
C SER A 795 32.02 -3.56 -58.23
N ALA A 796 31.68 -2.94 -59.35
CA ALA A 796 31.59 -1.49 -59.47
C ALA A 796 30.50 -0.90 -58.57
N VAL A 797 29.31 -1.52 -58.52
CA VAL A 797 28.21 -1.09 -57.64
C VAL A 797 28.55 -1.31 -56.16
N LYS A 798 29.19 -2.44 -55.80
CA LYS A 798 29.66 -2.68 -54.42
C LYS A 798 30.71 -1.67 -53.97
N SER A 799 31.64 -1.32 -54.87
CA SER A 799 32.66 -0.29 -54.63
C SER A 799 32.04 1.10 -54.48
N ALA A 800 31.05 1.44 -55.33
CA ALA A 800 30.33 2.70 -55.22
C ALA A 800 29.53 2.77 -53.91
N ALA A 801 28.82 1.69 -53.54
CA ALA A 801 28.06 1.61 -52.30
C ALA A 801 28.93 1.82 -51.04
N ALA A 802 30.19 1.36 -51.06
CA ALA A 802 31.13 1.55 -49.96
C ALA A 802 31.61 3.00 -49.81
N ASN A 803 31.53 3.80 -50.88
CA ASN A 803 31.99 5.20 -50.92
C ASN A 803 30.83 6.22 -50.92
N LEU A 804 29.58 5.76 -50.91
CA LEU A 804 28.39 6.60 -50.98
C LEU A 804 27.87 6.89 -49.57
N GLU A 805 28.01 8.14 -49.12
CA GLU A 805 27.34 8.63 -47.92
C GLU A 805 25.96 9.20 -48.30
N VAL A 806 24.89 8.66 -47.71
CA VAL A 806 23.52 9.15 -47.88
C VAL A 806 22.93 9.48 -46.53
N GLU A 807 22.25 10.62 -46.45
CA GLU A 807 21.52 11.05 -45.26
C GLU A 807 20.35 10.09 -44.98
N ARG A 808 20.28 9.56 -43.75
CA ARG A 808 19.22 8.64 -43.35
C ARG A 808 17.95 9.45 -43.06
N GLY A 809 16.89 9.17 -43.81
CA GLY A 809 15.57 9.77 -43.64
C GLY A 809 14.57 8.82 -42.97
N MET A 810 13.27 9.11 -43.09
CA MET A 810 12.21 8.15 -42.74
C MET A 810 12.34 6.88 -43.59
N GLU A 811 11.90 5.74 -43.05
CA GLU A 811 11.87 4.49 -43.80
C GLU A 811 10.95 4.61 -45.02
N THR A 812 11.38 4.02 -46.13
CA THR A 812 10.62 3.99 -47.39
C THR A 812 10.13 2.58 -47.67
N VAL A 813 9.37 2.38 -48.75
CA VAL A 813 8.92 1.05 -49.17
C VAL A 813 10.09 0.08 -49.44
N MET A 814 11.30 0.60 -49.71
CA MET A 814 12.48 -0.22 -49.98
C MET A 814 13.04 -0.90 -48.72
N SER A 815 12.70 -0.47 -47.50
CA SER A 815 13.08 -1.17 -46.26
C SER A 815 12.43 -2.55 -46.16
N LYS A 816 11.23 -2.72 -46.74
CA LYS A 816 10.43 -3.95 -46.75
C LYS A 816 10.90 -4.97 -47.79
N ILE A 817 11.78 -4.57 -48.72
CA ILE A 817 12.28 -5.40 -49.82
C ILE A 817 13.70 -5.88 -49.49
N LYS A 818 13.92 -7.20 -49.52
CA LYS A 818 15.21 -7.83 -49.18
C LYS A 818 15.94 -8.38 -50.39
#